data_AF-A0A852VGU7-F1
#
_entry.id   AF-A0A852VGU7-F1
#
_cell.length_a   1.000
_cell.length_b   1.000
_cell.length_c   1.000
_cell.angle_alpha   90.00
_cell.angle_beta   90.00
_cell.angle_gamma   90.00
#
_symmetry.space_group_name_H-M   'P 1'
#
loop_
_entity.id
_entity.type
_entity.pdbx_description
1 polymer ?
#
loop_
_entity_poly.entity_id
_entity_poly.type
_entity_poly.pdbx_seq_one_letter_code
_entity_poly.pdbx_strand_id
1 'polypeptide(L)'
;MKIRGYCALVLSGWLMASVAVGAAQEAQTAEKHHAITLPVGALDEYVGQYRDEVEPDVVSSVYREEDKLYIEGVRWARLELQAEAADHFYAKGLRIVFARSAAGKVSGLTSTYSERGERGVETKEERFSPVGIRLNHFREYTRSEAMIPVRDGVKLHVVILRPAGSEATGEALPFLMQRTPYGTSWASSAAVNGSKPELAASGYIFVFGDIRGRYESEGKFVMNRAIVAHTTKNDVDETTDTRDTIDWLLKSVPNNNGKVGVLGVSYPGFLAMSAGIEAHPAVKAISPQAPMTNVWMGDDFFHNGAFRETYGFDYVQQLEAQKTDARVESKEDTFDFFLHHVNFAGAADAVKMENLPTAKIFLTQPAYTKFWQDMAVERHLTKVEVPTLEVGGWWDQEDMWGTQAEYAALKPHDANDEVFMVLGPWNHGGWGPTTRHLGVLDFGAATGDQYRKTMEAPFFERYLKGRGGFDLTGVASFRTGVNKWERYEAWPPKQGFREAKLFLNADGGLSRDTPAAAGKAAASYNADPANPVPYRNRPIQSTYGDGSKWRTWLVEDQRFVSGRKDLANFSSPVLEKDVTVTGDVVADLFASTTGTDGDFVVKLIDVYPDDAPAPMAGYQLMIVDEIFRGRYQKSFETPEALTPGKVTEFRWSLHGADHTFLKGHKMMVEVQSSWFPLYDRNPQTFVPNIMTAPSSAYQKQTVTIYGSGEYPSHLEFSVPDGD
;
A
#
# COMPACT_ATOMS: atom_id res chain seq x y z
N MET A 1 22.73 60.61 0.46
CA MET A 1 24.08 60.78 1.03
C MET A 1 24.65 59.36 1.20
N LYS A 2 25.58 58.81 0.39
CA LYS A 2 26.95 59.27 0.02
C LYS A 2 27.73 59.58 1.31
N ILE A 3 28.87 58.96 1.74
CA ILE A 3 30.05 58.32 1.11
C ILE A 3 30.83 57.57 2.23
N ARG A 4 31.05 56.24 2.19
CA ARG A 4 32.30 55.45 1.91
C ARG A 4 33.71 56.04 2.16
N GLY A 5 34.56 55.26 2.84
CA GLY A 5 36.03 55.27 2.77
C GLY A 5 36.64 54.94 4.14
N TYR A 6 37.50 53.93 4.35
CA TYR A 6 38.65 53.52 3.53
C TYR A 6 39.14 52.08 3.88
N CYS A 7 39.66 51.39 2.84
CA CYS A 7 40.66 50.31 2.73
C CYS A 7 40.78 49.20 3.80
N ALA A 8 40.63 47.89 3.53
CA ALA A 8 41.24 46.98 2.53
C ALA A 8 42.65 46.46 2.89
N LEU A 9 42.83 45.14 2.71
CA LEU A 9 43.97 44.24 2.99
C LEU A 9 44.08 43.84 4.47
N VAL A 10 43.67 42.63 4.89
CA VAL A 10 44.30 41.32 4.61
C VAL A 10 43.28 40.22 4.91
N LEU A 11 43.10 39.24 4.00
CA LEU A 11 42.76 37.82 4.28
C LEU A 11 42.30 37.11 2.99
N SER A 12 43.26 36.89 2.09
CA SER A 12 43.26 35.68 1.27
C SER A 12 43.51 34.49 2.20
N GLY A 13 42.51 33.64 2.45
CA GLY A 13 42.73 32.39 3.19
C GLY A 13 41.56 31.83 3.99
N TRP A 14 40.30 31.92 3.52
CA TRP A 14 39.17 31.22 4.15
C TRP A 14 38.21 30.63 3.10
N LEU A 15 38.80 29.94 2.11
CA LEU A 15 38.07 29.13 1.14
C LEU A 15 38.79 27.78 0.94
N MET A 16 39.13 27.11 2.05
CA MET A 16 39.71 25.75 2.12
C MET A 16 39.52 25.14 3.53
N ALA A 17 38.43 25.52 4.25
CA ALA A 17 38.19 25.06 5.62
C ALA A 17 36.75 24.60 5.91
N SER A 18 35.86 24.55 4.91
CA SER A 18 34.50 23.98 5.06
C SER A 18 34.31 22.62 4.37
N VAL A 19 35.34 22.12 3.66
CA VAL A 19 35.38 20.76 3.11
C VAL A 19 36.10 19.78 4.05
N ALA A 20 36.84 20.28 5.06
CA ALA A 20 37.55 19.46 6.04
C ALA A 20 36.78 19.22 7.35
N VAL A 21 35.69 19.94 7.61
CA VAL A 21 34.89 19.77 8.84
C VAL A 21 33.78 18.71 8.66
N GLY A 22 33.32 18.47 7.43
CA GLY A 22 32.41 17.36 7.12
C GLY A 22 33.09 15.98 7.14
N ALA A 23 34.35 15.89 6.67
CA ALA A 23 35.12 14.65 6.69
C ALA A 23 35.73 14.32 8.08
N ALA A 24 35.86 15.31 8.97
CA ALA A 24 36.37 15.10 10.33
C ALA A 24 35.28 14.69 11.33
N GLN A 25 34.00 14.86 10.99
CA GLN A 25 32.86 14.49 11.84
C GLN A 25 32.30 13.10 11.52
N GLU A 26 32.74 12.46 10.44
CA GLU A 26 32.56 11.01 10.19
C GLU A 26 33.53 10.13 11.02
N ALA A 27 34.46 10.73 11.78
CA ALA A 27 35.49 10.01 12.53
C ALA A 27 35.26 9.92 14.07
N GLN A 28 34.07 10.28 14.59
CA GLN A 28 33.71 10.15 16.01
C GLN A 28 32.27 9.61 16.08
N THR A 29 31.97 8.34 16.33
CA THR A 29 32.54 7.36 17.27
C THR A 29 32.52 5.96 16.65
N ALA A 30 33.65 5.47 16.12
CA ALA A 30 33.82 4.03 15.98
C ALA A 30 34.01 3.48 17.41
N GLU A 31 33.02 2.78 17.96
CA GLU A 31 33.23 1.98 19.16
C GLU A 31 34.47 1.10 18.90
N LYS A 32 35.49 1.23 19.75
CA LYS A 32 36.66 0.34 19.69
C LYS A 32 36.22 -1.02 20.22
N HIS A 33 35.79 -1.90 19.33
CA HIS A 33 35.46 -3.28 19.64
C HIS A 33 36.75 -4.09 19.86
N HIS A 34 36.85 -4.78 20.99
CA HIS A 34 37.96 -5.66 21.31
C HIS A 34 37.64 -7.08 20.81
N ALA A 35 38.06 -7.40 19.58
CA ALA A 35 37.91 -8.75 19.05
C ALA A 35 38.84 -9.74 19.79
N ILE A 36 38.30 -10.89 20.18
CA ILE A 36 39.04 -12.03 20.72
C ILE A 36 39.06 -13.18 19.72
N THR A 37 40.09 -14.03 19.77
CA THR A 37 40.15 -15.25 18.98
C THR A 37 39.60 -16.42 19.80
N LEU A 38 38.51 -17.03 19.34
CA LEU A 38 38.01 -18.28 19.89
C LEU A 38 38.74 -19.48 19.25
N PRO A 39 38.90 -20.62 19.95
CA PRO A 39 39.41 -21.84 19.33
C PRO A 39 38.53 -22.27 18.14
N VAL A 40 39.13 -22.70 17.04
CA VAL A 40 38.39 -23.05 15.80
C VAL A 40 37.27 -24.06 16.05
N GLY A 41 37.51 -25.09 16.86
CA GLY A 41 36.49 -26.09 17.20
C GLY A 41 35.34 -25.57 18.08
N ALA A 42 35.49 -24.41 18.73
CA ALA A 42 34.43 -23.78 19.51
C ALA A 42 33.44 -23.00 18.61
N LEU A 43 33.85 -22.62 17.39
CA LEU A 43 32.97 -21.92 16.45
C LEU A 43 31.84 -22.81 15.91
N ASP A 44 32.08 -24.12 15.81
CA ASP A 44 31.08 -25.08 15.32
C ASP A 44 29.83 -25.17 16.23
N GLU A 45 29.93 -24.74 17.50
CA GLU A 45 28.79 -24.72 18.42
C GLU A 45 27.70 -23.72 17.99
N TYR A 46 28.09 -22.64 17.32
CA TYR A 46 27.23 -21.55 16.87
C TYR A 46 26.67 -21.75 15.46
N VAL A 47 27.15 -22.75 14.72
CA VAL A 47 26.67 -23.03 13.36
C VAL A 47 25.23 -23.54 13.41
N GLY A 48 24.32 -22.95 12.66
CA GLY A 48 22.92 -23.37 12.66
C GLY A 48 22.01 -22.39 11.95
N GLN A 49 20.72 -22.72 11.93
CA GLN A 49 19.67 -21.81 11.48
C GLN A 49 18.81 -21.40 12.67
N TYR A 50 18.44 -20.12 12.65
CA TYR A 50 17.77 -19.39 13.69
C TYR A 50 16.56 -18.70 13.08
N ARG A 51 15.47 -18.60 13.84
CA ARG A 51 14.24 -17.93 13.41
C ARG A 51 13.51 -17.33 14.59
N ASP A 52 12.75 -16.27 14.33
CA ASP A 52 11.89 -15.64 15.33
C ASP A 52 10.67 -16.53 15.65
N GLU A 53 10.13 -16.43 16.87
CA GLU A 53 8.96 -17.21 17.29
C GLU A 53 7.67 -16.71 16.62
N VAL A 54 7.54 -15.39 16.43
CA VAL A 54 6.41 -14.72 15.79
C VAL A 54 6.55 -14.79 14.26
N GLU A 55 7.74 -14.56 13.73
CA GLU A 55 8.01 -14.61 12.28
C GLU A 55 8.98 -15.74 11.90
N PRO A 56 8.60 -17.03 12.06
CA PRO A 56 9.51 -18.15 11.84
C PRO A 56 9.88 -18.39 10.37
N ASP A 57 9.28 -17.64 9.44
CA ASP A 57 9.66 -17.62 8.01
C ASP A 57 10.88 -16.72 7.75
N VAL A 58 11.23 -15.84 8.70
CA VAL A 58 12.46 -15.05 8.65
C VAL A 58 13.58 -15.87 9.26
N VAL A 59 14.47 -16.37 8.41
CA VAL A 59 15.57 -17.25 8.82
C VAL A 59 16.91 -16.52 8.73
N SER A 60 17.64 -16.57 9.84
CA SER A 60 19.06 -16.26 9.93
C SER A 60 19.86 -17.56 9.91
N SER A 61 20.94 -17.61 9.15
CA SER A 61 21.86 -18.75 9.11
C SER A 61 23.25 -18.35 9.50
N VAL A 62 23.78 -19.05 10.50
CA VAL A 62 25.16 -18.94 10.96
C VAL A 62 25.94 -20.14 10.44
N TYR A 63 27.03 -19.89 9.73
CA TYR A 63 27.86 -20.94 9.14
C TYR A 63 29.33 -20.56 9.22
N ARG A 64 30.19 -21.57 9.05
CA ARG A 64 31.65 -21.40 9.06
C ARG A 64 32.20 -21.52 7.65
N GLU A 65 33.09 -20.61 7.28
CA GLU A 65 34.00 -20.75 6.16
C GLU A 65 35.42 -20.59 6.71
N GLU A 66 36.26 -21.60 6.52
CA GLU A 66 37.62 -21.65 7.09
C GLU A 66 37.61 -21.46 8.62
N ASP A 67 38.32 -20.48 9.15
CA ASP A 67 38.42 -20.17 10.59
C ASP A 67 37.46 -19.06 11.04
N LYS A 68 36.47 -18.71 10.21
CA LYS A 68 35.58 -17.57 10.42
C LYS A 68 34.11 -17.96 10.48
N LEU A 69 33.38 -17.28 11.35
CA LEU A 69 31.94 -17.42 11.49
C LEU A 69 31.24 -16.31 10.70
N TYR A 70 30.22 -16.67 9.96
CA TYR A 70 29.39 -15.75 9.19
C TYR A 70 27.93 -15.89 9.60
N ILE A 71 27.21 -14.79 9.54
CA ILE A 71 25.74 -14.76 9.62
C ILE A 71 25.17 -14.12 8.36
N GLU A 72 24.10 -14.68 7.83
CA GLU A 72 23.33 -14.09 6.73
C GLU A 72 21.84 -14.43 6.83
N GLY A 73 21.02 -13.64 6.15
CA GLY A 73 19.62 -13.94 5.89
C GLY A 73 19.30 -13.71 4.41
N VAL A 74 18.10 -14.12 3.97
CA VAL A 74 17.68 -14.08 2.56
C VAL A 74 17.74 -12.66 1.94
N ARG A 75 17.66 -11.62 2.77
CA ARG A 75 17.47 -10.22 2.33
C ARG A 75 18.66 -9.29 2.58
N TRP A 76 19.74 -9.76 3.18
CA TRP A 76 20.86 -8.90 3.55
C TRP A 76 22.21 -9.61 3.35
N ALA A 77 23.28 -8.80 3.22
CA ALA A 77 24.60 -9.28 2.89
C ALA A 77 25.18 -10.16 4.00
N ARG A 78 25.96 -11.18 3.65
CA ARG A 78 26.69 -11.95 4.67
C ARG A 78 27.61 -11.04 5.50
N LEU A 79 27.62 -11.26 6.81
CA LEU A 79 28.45 -10.51 7.75
C LEU A 79 29.40 -11.46 8.48
N GLU A 80 30.68 -11.12 8.54
CA GLU A 80 31.67 -11.83 9.34
C GLU A 80 31.48 -11.49 10.82
N LEU A 81 31.19 -12.49 11.65
CA LEU A 81 31.02 -12.34 13.08
C LEU A 81 32.38 -12.35 13.78
N GLN A 82 32.68 -11.30 14.52
CA GLN A 82 33.86 -11.19 15.37
C GLN A 82 33.47 -11.39 16.83
N ALA A 83 34.13 -12.32 17.53
CA ALA A 83 33.85 -12.55 18.94
C ALA A 83 34.39 -11.40 19.79
N GLU A 84 33.57 -10.87 20.69
CA GLU A 84 33.97 -9.90 21.73
C GLU A 84 34.16 -10.58 23.09
N ALA A 85 33.37 -11.63 23.34
CA ALA A 85 33.47 -12.53 24.48
C ALA A 85 32.90 -13.92 24.10
N ALA A 86 32.89 -14.87 25.03
CA ALA A 86 32.15 -16.12 24.83
C ALA A 86 30.68 -15.80 24.56
N ASP A 87 30.07 -16.40 23.52
CA ASP A 87 28.69 -16.17 23.09
C ASP A 87 28.32 -14.74 22.63
N HIS A 88 29.24 -13.77 22.68
CA HIS A 88 29.01 -12.38 22.26
C HIS A 88 29.80 -12.06 21.00
N PHE A 89 29.10 -11.68 19.94
CA PHE A 89 29.68 -11.38 18.62
C PHE A 89 29.20 -10.03 18.10
N TYR A 90 30.03 -9.45 17.24
CA TYR A 90 29.75 -8.19 16.56
C TYR A 90 30.07 -8.29 15.07
N ALA A 91 29.25 -7.62 14.24
CA ALA A 91 29.53 -7.38 12.83
C ALA A 91 28.82 -6.12 12.33
N LYS A 92 29.58 -5.08 11.96
CA LYS A 92 29.07 -3.88 11.25
C LYS A 92 27.70 -3.37 11.76
N GLY A 93 27.63 -2.91 13.00
CA GLY A 93 26.40 -2.39 13.62
C GLY A 93 25.44 -3.45 14.16
N LEU A 94 25.69 -4.73 13.89
CA LEU A 94 24.97 -5.88 14.44
C LEU A 94 25.71 -6.43 15.66
N ARG A 95 25.01 -6.56 16.79
CA ARG A 95 25.45 -7.35 17.96
C ARG A 95 24.63 -8.63 18.03
N ILE A 96 25.31 -9.75 18.28
CA ILE A 96 24.69 -11.05 18.47
C ILE A 96 25.09 -11.59 19.84
N VAL A 97 24.11 -12.05 20.61
CA VAL A 97 24.31 -12.78 21.86
C VAL A 97 23.70 -14.15 21.72
N PHE A 98 24.51 -15.20 21.71
CA PHE A 98 24.01 -16.58 21.64
C PHE A 98 23.46 -17.02 23.00
N ALA A 99 22.25 -17.56 22.98
CA ALA A 99 21.62 -18.16 24.15
C ALA A 99 22.02 -19.64 24.27
N ARG A 100 22.26 -20.11 25.49
CA ARG A 100 22.52 -21.53 25.78
C ARG A 100 21.40 -22.13 26.62
N SER A 101 21.07 -23.38 26.32
CA SER A 101 20.18 -24.23 27.13
C SER A 101 20.81 -24.60 28.47
N ALA A 102 20.02 -25.18 29.39
CA ALA A 102 20.51 -25.71 30.67
C ALA A 102 21.61 -26.78 30.52
N ALA A 103 21.69 -27.46 29.37
CA ALA A 103 22.74 -28.42 29.03
C ALA A 103 24.00 -27.77 28.45
N GLY A 104 24.08 -26.44 28.40
CA GLY A 104 25.23 -25.68 27.88
C GLY A 104 25.32 -25.60 26.36
N LYS A 105 24.34 -26.12 25.61
CA LYS A 105 24.31 -26.05 24.14
C LYS A 105 23.65 -24.76 23.64
N VAL A 106 24.19 -24.15 22.60
CA VAL A 106 23.57 -23.01 21.90
C VAL A 106 22.18 -23.37 21.41
N SER A 107 21.17 -22.66 21.92
CA SER A 107 19.74 -22.89 21.67
C SER A 107 19.06 -21.75 20.92
N GLY A 108 19.72 -20.60 20.80
CA GLY A 108 19.17 -19.44 20.11
C GLY A 108 20.17 -18.30 20.02
N LEU A 109 19.73 -17.16 19.51
CA LEU A 109 20.50 -15.93 19.52
C LEU A 109 19.59 -14.72 19.72
N THR A 110 20.16 -13.64 20.23
CA THR A 110 19.54 -12.32 20.27
C THR A 110 20.36 -11.41 19.38
N SER A 111 19.72 -10.76 18.41
CA SER A 111 20.34 -9.75 17.57
C SER A 111 19.90 -8.35 17.95
N THR A 112 20.83 -7.41 18.00
CA THR A 112 20.54 -5.98 18.16
C THR A 112 21.25 -5.23 17.05
N TYR A 113 20.47 -4.59 16.17
CA TYR A 113 21.03 -3.71 15.14
C TYR A 113 20.94 -2.25 15.60
N SER A 114 22.05 -1.52 15.53
CA SER A 114 22.09 -0.09 15.80
C SER A 114 22.85 0.63 14.70
N GLU A 115 22.16 1.50 13.97
CA GLU A 115 22.79 2.57 13.20
C GLU A 115 22.52 3.92 13.89
N ARG A 116 23.53 4.79 13.90
CA ARG A 116 23.40 6.22 14.27
C ARG A 116 22.84 6.54 15.66
N GLY A 117 23.11 5.72 16.68
CA GLY A 117 22.81 6.07 18.07
C GLY A 117 21.34 5.97 18.49
N GLU A 118 20.50 5.33 17.68
CA GLU A 118 19.12 4.98 18.05
C GLU A 118 19.08 3.72 18.93
N ARG A 119 17.98 3.55 19.67
CA ARG A 119 17.74 2.38 20.52
C ARG A 119 17.53 1.16 19.59
N GLY A 120 18.51 0.26 19.52
CA GLY A 120 18.47 -0.86 18.59
C GLY A 120 17.26 -1.78 18.82
N VAL A 121 16.70 -2.31 17.73
CA VAL A 121 15.63 -3.31 17.79
C VAL A 121 16.27 -4.64 18.19
N GLU A 122 15.77 -5.23 19.28
CA GLU A 122 16.19 -6.54 19.75
C GLU A 122 15.27 -7.61 19.14
N THR A 123 15.85 -8.55 18.41
CA THR A 123 15.16 -9.72 17.87
C THR A 123 15.71 -10.97 18.55
N LYS A 124 14.82 -11.86 18.99
CA LYS A 124 15.19 -13.13 19.63
C LYS A 124 14.82 -14.27 18.71
N GLU A 125 15.80 -15.11 18.43
CA GLU A 125 15.65 -16.21 17.50
C GLU A 125 16.00 -17.54 18.18
N GLU A 126 15.20 -18.57 17.91
CA GLU A 126 15.46 -19.92 18.35
C GLU A 126 16.22 -20.72 17.28
N ARG A 127 17.18 -21.53 17.72
CA ARG A 127 17.90 -22.45 16.84
C ARG A 127 17.01 -23.65 16.52
N PHE A 128 16.56 -23.75 15.27
CA PHE A 128 15.73 -24.88 14.81
C PHE A 128 16.52 -25.91 13.98
N SER A 129 17.74 -25.58 13.56
CA SER A 129 18.63 -26.50 12.85
C SER A 129 20.09 -26.37 13.32
N PRO A 130 20.82 -27.47 13.49
CA PRO A 130 22.25 -27.43 13.78
C PRO A 130 23.11 -27.22 12.52
N VAL A 131 22.51 -27.16 11.33
CA VAL A 131 23.22 -27.02 10.05
C VAL A 131 23.10 -25.59 9.56
N GLY A 132 24.24 -24.88 9.48
CA GLY A 132 24.32 -23.61 8.78
C GLY A 132 24.35 -23.83 7.27
N ILE A 133 23.54 -23.06 6.53
CA ILE A 133 23.53 -23.07 5.07
C ILE A 133 23.73 -21.67 4.52
N ARG A 134 24.11 -21.58 3.25
CA ARG A 134 24.00 -20.33 2.51
C ARG A 134 22.54 -20.12 2.12
N LEU A 135 21.91 -19.09 2.66
CA LEU A 135 20.53 -18.70 2.38
C LEU A 135 20.44 -17.73 1.21
N ASN A 136 21.46 -16.88 1.04
CA ASN A 136 21.37 -15.72 0.17
C ASN A 136 22.29 -15.83 -1.05
N HIS A 137 21.80 -15.32 -2.17
CA HIS A 137 22.58 -14.92 -3.33
C HIS A 137 22.73 -13.39 -3.35
N PHE A 138 23.11 -12.79 -2.21
CA PHE A 138 23.26 -11.34 -2.10
C PHE A 138 24.13 -10.87 -3.25
N ARG A 139 23.58 -9.99 -4.07
CA ARG A 139 24.27 -9.52 -5.25
C ARG A 139 24.73 -8.09 -5.03
N GLU A 140 26.03 -7.87 -5.17
CA GLU A 140 26.59 -6.52 -5.18
C GLU A 140 26.25 -5.80 -6.49
N TYR A 141 26.03 -4.49 -6.38
CA TYR A 141 25.71 -3.62 -7.48
C TYR A 141 26.64 -2.42 -7.52
N THR A 142 27.10 -2.08 -8.72
CA THR A 142 27.72 -0.78 -8.99
C THR A 142 26.62 0.24 -9.25
N ARG A 143 26.66 1.34 -8.49
CA ARG A 143 25.72 2.45 -8.59
C ARG A 143 26.29 3.54 -9.49
N SER A 144 25.46 4.04 -10.40
CA SER A 144 25.75 5.21 -11.25
C SER A 144 24.50 6.07 -11.36
N GLU A 145 24.66 7.32 -11.78
CA GLU A 145 23.56 8.28 -11.93
C GLU A 145 23.65 8.98 -13.27
N ALA A 146 22.51 9.40 -13.80
CA ALA A 146 22.45 10.18 -15.04
C ALA A 146 21.30 11.19 -15.01
N MET A 147 21.50 12.30 -15.71
CA MET A 147 20.45 13.27 -16.04
C MET A 147 20.05 13.08 -17.50
N ILE A 148 18.92 12.42 -17.74
CA ILE A 148 18.44 12.03 -19.07
C ILE A 148 17.63 13.17 -19.70
N PRO A 149 18.09 13.77 -20.81
CA PRO A 149 17.29 14.73 -21.54
C PRO A 149 16.11 14.03 -22.24
N VAL A 150 14.89 14.45 -21.94
CA VAL A 150 13.67 13.99 -22.62
C VAL A 150 13.27 14.95 -23.75
N ARG A 151 12.23 14.61 -24.53
CA ARG A 151 11.87 15.26 -25.81
C ARG A 151 11.65 16.77 -25.77
N ASP A 152 11.21 17.30 -24.64
CA ASP A 152 10.99 18.73 -24.42
C ASP A 152 12.24 19.46 -23.86
N GLY A 153 13.33 18.73 -23.63
CA GLY A 153 14.61 19.24 -23.15
C GLY A 153 14.78 19.22 -21.64
N VAL A 154 13.74 18.89 -20.88
CA VAL A 154 13.85 18.65 -19.43
C VAL A 154 14.76 17.45 -19.17
N LYS A 155 15.53 17.49 -18.07
CA LYS A 155 16.35 16.34 -17.67
C LYS A 155 15.77 15.62 -16.46
N LEU A 156 15.61 14.31 -16.60
CA LEU A 156 15.16 13.43 -15.53
C LEU A 156 16.35 12.72 -14.89
N HIS A 157 16.41 12.74 -13.57
CA HIS A 157 17.41 12.00 -12.80
C HIS A 157 17.06 10.52 -12.76
N VAL A 158 18.08 9.68 -12.97
CA VAL A 158 17.98 8.24 -12.74
C VAL A 158 19.20 7.73 -11.98
N VAL A 159 18.96 6.76 -11.09
CA VAL A 159 19.98 5.89 -10.50
C VAL A 159 19.96 4.55 -11.22
N ILE A 160 21.12 4.09 -11.67
CA ILE A 160 21.30 2.81 -12.36
C ILE A 160 22.17 1.91 -11.48
N LEU A 161 21.62 0.77 -11.09
CA LEU A 161 22.33 -0.28 -10.37
C LEU A 161 22.60 -1.44 -11.33
N ARG A 162 23.87 -1.64 -11.67
CA ARG A 162 24.31 -2.79 -12.47
C ARG A 162 24.95 -3.85 -11.57
N PRO A 163 24.65 -5.15 -11.74
CA PRO A 163 25.36 -6.20 -11.01
C PRO A 163 26.88 -6.06 -11.14
N ALA A 164 27.58 -5.99 -10.02
CA ALA A 164 29.03 -5.80 -9.98
C ALA A 164 29.74 -6.91 -10.77
N GLY A 165 30.67 -6.53 -11.64
CA GLY A 165 31.43 -7.47 -12.48
C GLY A 165 30.68 -8.07 -13.67
N SER A 166 29.38 -7.80 -13.85
CA SER A 166 28.60 -8.35 -14.99
C SER A 166 29.02 -7.84 -16.37
N GLU A 167 29.81 -6.78 -16.44
CA GLU A 167 30.38 -6.31 -17.69
C GLU A 167 31.43 -7.28 -18.24
N ALA A 168 32.10 -8.04 -17.34
CA ALA A 168 33.13 -8.99 -17.71
C ALA A 168 32.59 -10.39 -18.09
N THR A 169 31.33 -10.69 -17.79
CA THR A 169 30.73 -12.01 -18.08
C THR A 169 30.28 -12.15 -19.53
N GLY A 170 30.11 -11.03 -20.26
CA GLY A 170 29.60 -10.99 -21.63
C GLY A 170 28.09 -11.27 -21.76
N GLU A 171 27.38 -11.55 -20.67
CA GLU A 171 25.93 -11.75 -20.67
C GLU A 171 25.21 -10.39 -20.77
N ALA A 172 24.36 -10.24 -21.78
CA ALA A 172 23.53 -9.05 -21.93
C ALA A 172 22.35 -9.10 -20.94
N LEU A 173 22.21 -8.07 -20.11
CA LEU A 173 21.19 -8.05 -19.04
C LEU A 173 19.96 -7.19 -19.40
N PRO A 174 18.75 -7.60 -18.99
CA PRO A 174 17.57 -6.75 -19.08
C PRO A 174 17.55 -5.66 -18.01
N PHE A 175 16.77 -4.61 -18.27
CA PHE A 175 16.46 -3.59 -17.27
C PHE A 175 15.22 -3.97 -16.48
N LEU A 176 15.22 -3.61 -15.19
CA LEU A 176 14.02 -3.55 -14.38
C LEU A 176 13.88 -2.13 -13.80
N MET A 177 12.88 -1.40 -14.28
CA MET A 177 12.70 0.02 -14.03
C MET A 177 11.59 0.27 -13.02
N GLN A 178 11.79 1.29 -12.18
CA GLN A 178 10.77 1.88 -11.33
C GLN A 178 10.93 3.41 -11.37
N ARG A 179 9.88 4.13 -11.76
CA ARG A 179 9.82 5.59 -11.66
C ARG A 179 9.06 5.98 -10.39
N THR A 180 9.40 7.11 -9.77
CA THR A 180 8.83 7.48 -8.46
C THR A 180 8.86 8.99 -8.19
N PRO A 181 7.85 9.56 -7.49
CA PRO A 181 7.92 10.90 -6.93
C PRO A 181 8.63 10.98 -5.57
N TYR A 182 9.01 9.83 -4.98
CA TYR A 182 9.49 9.70 -3.59
C TYR A 182 11.01 9.69 -3.43
N GLY A 183 11.75 10.08 -4.48
CA GLY A 183 13.21 10.10 -4.47
C GLY A 183 13.84 8.74 -4.71
N THR A 184 15.11 8.76 -5.12
CA THR A 184 15.87 7.55 -5.52
C THR A 184 17.19 7.38 -4.77
N SER A 185 17.51 8.25 -3.81
CA SER A 185 18.78 8.23 -3.08
C SER A 185 19.03 6.95 -2.28
N TRP A 186 17.98 6.24 -1.89
CA TRP A 186 18.03 4.96 -1.17
C TRP A 186 18.52 3.78 -2.03
N ALA A 187 18.49 3.91 -3.36
CA ALA A 187 18.84 2.84 -4.28
C ALA A 187 20.30 2.38 -4.11
N SER A 188 20.47 1.15 -3.63
CA SER A 188 21.74 0.52 -3.27
C SER A 188 21.67 -1.01 -3.37
N SER A 189 22.82 -1.72 -3.31
CA SER A 189 22.85 -3.18 -3.21
C SER A 189 21.94 -3.67 -2.07
N ALA A 190 22.06 -3.07 -0.88
CA ALA A 190 21.26 -3.46 0.29
C ALA A 190 19.76 -3.26 0.05
N ALA A 191 19.34 -2.14 -0.55
CA ALA A 191 17.93 -1.87 -0.78
C ALA A 191 17.25 -2.85 -1.76
N VAL A 192 17.91 -3.21 -2.88
CA VAL A 192 17.31 -4.13 -3.85
C VAL A 192 17.30 -5.57 -3.38
N ASN A 193 18.36 -6.02 -2.69
CA ASN A 193 18.38 -7.35 -2.07
C ASN A 193 17.39 -7.41 -0.88
N GLY A 194 17.20 -6.30 -0.18
CA GLY A 194 16.26 -6.20 0.93
C GLY A 194 14.81 -6.25 0.50
N SER A 195 14.45 -5.52 -0.56
CA SER A 195 13.06 -5.38 -1.02
C SER A 195 12.63 -6.41 -2.06
N LYS A 196 13.55 -6.87 -2.94
CA LYS A 196 13.27 -7.75 -4.08
C LYS A 196 14.38 -8.81 -4.23
N PRO A 197 14.62 -9.67 -3.22
CA PRO A 197 15.79 -10.57 -3.18
C PRO A 197 15.84 -11.52 -4.37
N GLU A 198 14.70 -12.05 -4.82
CA GLU A 198 14.61 -13.01 -5.93
C GLU A 198 15.07 -12.39 -7.25
N LEU A 199 14.60 -11.17 -7.55
CA LEU A 199 14.98 -10.41 -8.74
C LEU A 199 16.44 -9.95 -8.64
N ALA A 200 16.89 -9.47 -7.48
CA ALA A 200 18.29 -9.10 -7.27
C ALA A 200 19.22 -10.31 -7.49
N ALA A 201 18.90 -11.46 -6.91
CA ALA A 201 19.65 -12.70 -7.09
C ALA A 201 19.77 -13.11 -8.57
N SER A 202 18.67 -12.97 -9.34
CA SER A 202 18.64 -13.32 -10.76
C SER A 202 19.49 -12.39 -11.65
N GLY A 203 19.80 -11.18 -11.18
CA GLY A 203 20.67 -10.23 -11.89
C GLY A 203 19.94 -9.46 -12.99
N TYR A 204 19.40 -8.29 -12.62
CA TYR A 204 18.85 -7.28 -13.51
C TYR A 204 19.68 -6.00 -13.43
N ILE A 205 19.66 -5.16 -14.46
CA ILE A 205 20.06 -3.76 -14.30
C ILE A 205 18.87 -3.01 -13.72
N PHE A 206 18.91 -2.64 -12.45
CA PHE A 206 17.83 -1.85 -11.87
C PHE A 206 17.98 -0.37 -12.25
N VAL A 207 16.86 0.26 -12.57
CA VAL A 207 16.80 1.70 -12.87
C VAL A 207 15.72 2.35 -12.02
N PHE A 208 16.10 3.32 -11.21
CA PHE A 208 15.18 4.11 -10.38
C PHE A 208 15.19 5.55 -10.88
N GLY A 209 14.03 6.10 -11.24
CA GLY A 209 13.94 7.45 -11.79
C GLY A 209 13.08 8.39 -10.95
N ASP A 210 13.61 9.56 -10.62
CA ASP A 210 12.81 10.66 -10.07
C ASP A 210 11.91 11.19 -11.19
N ILE A 211 10.59 11.28 -10.97
CA ILE A 211 9.71 11.86 -11.98
C ILE A 211 9.90 13.37 -12.10
N ARG A 212 9.39 13.93 -13.20
CA ARG A 212 9.49 15.34 -13.55
C ARG A 212 9.13 16.26 -12.37
N GLY A 213 10.04 17.17 -12.06
CA GLY A 213 9.89 18.19 -11.02
C GLY A 213 10.02 17.69 -9.58
N ARG A 214 10.35 16.42 -9.35
CA ARG A 214 10.63 15.85 -8.03
C ARG A 214 12.14 15.63 -7.83
N TYR A 215 12.61 15.77 -6.60
CA TYR A 215 13.98 15.48 -6.17
C TYR A 215 15.06 16.03 -7.12
N GLU A 216 15.83 15.20 -7.81
CA GLU A 216 16.92 15.67 -8.68
C GLU A 216 16.45 16.01 -10.10
N SER A 217 15.29 15.50 -10.52
CA SER A 217 14.70 15.80 -11.84
C SER A 217 14.33 17.26 -12.02
N GLU A 218 14.56 17.79 -13.22
CA GLU A 218 14.12 19.10 -13.64
C GLU A 218 12.61 19.11 -13.99
N GLY A 219 12.08 20.28 -14.38
CA GLY A 219 10.69 20.44 -14.79
C GLY A 219 9.73 20.75 -13.64
N LYS A 220 8.43 20.52 -13.88
CA LYS A 220 7.35 20.83 -12.94
C LYS A 220 6.58 19.57 -12.57
N PHE A 221 6.48 19.30 -11.27
CA PHE A 221 5.65 18.24 -10.73
C PHE A 221 4.16 18.57 -10.89
N VAL A 222 3.40 17.57 -11.29
CA VAL A 222 1.94 17.58 -11.37
C VAL A 222 1.48 16.25 -10.80
N MET A 223 0.73 16.30 -9.70
CA MET A 223 0.13 15.12 -9.07
C MET A 223 -0.69 14.34 -10.10
N ASN A 224 -0.45 13.02 -10.20
CA ASN A 224 -1.13 12.07 -11.09
C ASN A 224 -1.36 12.67 -12.50
N ARG A 225 -0.29 13.21 -13.09
CA ARG A 225 -0.34 13.93 -14.37
C ARG A 225 -1.14 13.13 -15.42
N ALA A 226 -2.25 13.71 -15.87
CA ALA A 226 -3.11 13.15 -16.89
C ALA A 226 -2.36 12.74 -18.17
N ILE A 227 -2.79 11.63 -18.76
CA ILE A 227 -2.30 11.14 -20.06
C ILE A 227 -2.94 12.00 -21.15
N VAL A 228 -2.12 12.56 -22.04
CA VAL A 228 -2.57 13.50 -23.06
C VAL A 228 -2.32 12.96 -24.47
N ALA A 229 -3.00 13.54 -25.47
CA ALA A 229 -2.67 13.25 -26.86
C ALA A 229 -1.31 13.88 -27.23
N HIS A 230 -0.35 13.09 -27.71
CA HIS A 230 1.00 13.57 -28.05
C HIS A 230 1.08 14.17 -29.46
N THR A 231 0.36 15.27 -29.72
CA THR A 231 0.34 15.92 -31.04
C THR A 231 1.63 16.67 -31.38
N THR A 232 2.34 17.15 -30.37
CA THR A 232 3.62 17.85 -30.47
C THR A 232 4.62 17.30 -29.46
N LYS A 233 5.91 17.60 -29.66
CA LYS A 233 6.96 17.20 -28.70
C LYS A 233 6.81 17.82 -27.30
N ASN A 234 5.96 18.82 -27.13
CA ASN A 234 5.74 19.49 -25.84
C ASN A 234 4.54 18.88 -25.07
N ASP A 235 3.79 17.98 -25.71
CA ASP A 235 2.70 17.25 -25.07
C ASP A 235 3.31 16.09 -24.28
N VAL A 236 3.74 16.40 -23.06
CA VAL A 236 4.50 15.48 -22.19
C VAL A 236 3.68 15.01 -20.99
N ASP A 237 3.69 13.70 -20.82
CA ASP A 237 3.14 12.96 -19.68
C ASP A 237 4.07 11.82 -19.25
N GLU A 238 3.61 11.01 -18.29
CA GLU A 238 4.41 9.92 -17.73
C GLU A 238 4.68 8.79 -18.73
N THR A 239 3.85 8.62 -19.77
CA THR A 239 4.11 7.66 -20.85
C THR A 239 5.31 8.14 -21.68
N THR A 240 5.35 9.43 -22.04
CA THR A 240 6.40 10.02 -22.87
C THR A 240 7.75 10.08 -22.17
N ASP A 241 7.75 10.48 -20.89
CA ASP A 241 8.96 10.54 -20.07
C ASP A 241 9.54 9.12 -19.87
N THR A 242 8.69 8.11 -19.76
CA THR A 242 9.12 6.70 -19.69
C THR A 242 9.75 6.23 -21.00
N ARG A 243 9.12 6.52 -22.15
CA ARG A 243 9.66 6.15 -23.48
C ARG A 243 11.04 6.76 -23.72
N ASP A 244 11.18 8.06 -23.44
CA ASP A 244 12.43 8.79 -23.67
C ASP A 244 13.55 8.30 -22.73
N THR A 245 13.20 7.95 -21.49
CA THR A 245 14.12 7.31 -20.53
C THR A 245 14.62 5.97 -21.06
N ILE A 246 13.73 5.12 -21.56
CA ILE A 246 14.09 3.82 -22.14
C ILE A 246 14.99 3.99 -23.37
N ASP A 247 14.64 4.91 -24.26
CA ASP A 247 15.42 5.23 -25.46
C ASP A 247 16.88 5.60 -25.13
N TRP A 248 17.06 6.37 -24.06
CA TRP A 248 18.39 6.74 -23.58
C TRP A 248 19.14 5.55 -22.96
N LEU A 249 18.48 4.75 -22.11
CA LEU A 249 19.09 3.59 -21.44
C LEU A 249 19.61 2.56 -22.43
N LEU A 250 18.81 2.24 -23.45
CA LEU A 250 19.18 1.27 -24.49
C LEU A 250 20.47 1.66 -25.22
N LYS A 251 20.70 2.96 -25.42
CA LYS A 251 21.87 3.51 -26.11
C LYS A 251 23.07 3.71 -25.19
N SER A 252 22.83 4.06 -23.93
CA SER A 252 23.86 4.58 -23.03
C SER A 252 24.39 3.56 -22.04
N VAL A 253 23.60 2.53 -21.69
CA VAL A 253 24.03 1.49 -20.77
C VAL A 253 24.55 0.29 -21.56
N PRO A 254 25.85 -0.05 -21.49
CA PRO A 254 26.45 -1.08 -22.33
C PRO A 254 25.97 -2.48 -21.96
N ASN A 255 26.09 -3.41 -22.90
CA ASN A 255 25.82 -4.84 -22.69
C ASN A 255 24.46 -5.10 -22.00
N ASN A 256 23.42 -4.45 -22.52
CA ASN A 256 22.02 -4.69 -22.18
C ASN A 256 21.35 -5.54 -23.29
N ASN A 257 20.29 -6.28 -22.96
CA ASN A 257 19.64 -7.19 -23.92
C ASN A 257 18.45 -6.56 -24.68
N GLY A 258 18.26 -5.25 -24.56
CA GLY A 258 17.19 -4.52 -25.24
C GLY A 258 15.80 -4.68 -24.63
N LYS A 259 15.64 -5.35 -23.48
CA LYS A 259 14.35 -5.56 -22.82
C LYS A 259 14.25 -4.80 -21.50
N VAL A 260 13.06 -4.29 -21.22
CA VAL A 260 12.72 -3.52 -20.02
C VAL A 260 11.48 -4.15 -19.39
N GLY A 261 11.54 -4.43 -18.10
CA GLY A 261 10.35 -4.58 -17.27
C GLY A 261 10.14 -3.33 -16.42
N VAL A 262 8.89 -3.02 -16.09
CA VAL A 262 8.55 -1.89 -15.23
C VAL A 262 7.66 -2.37 -14.08
N LEU A 263 7.95 -1.96 -12.86
CA LEU A 263 7.10 -2.24 -11.71
C LEU A 263 7.12 -1.10 -10.69
N GLY A 264 6.12 -1.08 -9.83
CA GLY A 264 6.06 -0.14 -8.73
C GLY A 264 4.80 -0.32 -7.90
N VAL A 265 4.84 0.18 -6.66
CA VAL A 265 3.71 0.20 -5.73
C VAL A 265 3.13 1.61 -5.66
N SER A 266 1.81 1.80 -5.60
CA SER A 266 1.14 3.12 -5.44
C SER A 266 1.32 4.02 -6.67
N TYR A 267 1.78 5.27 -6.46
CA TYR A 267 2.19 6.17 -7.53
C TYR A 267 3.20 5.50 -8.51
N PRO A 268 4.29 4.83 -8.05
CA PRO A 268 5.08 3.95 -8.92
C PRO A 268 4.29 2.86 -9.66
N GLY A 269 3.17 2.36 -9.12
CA GLY A 269 2.24 1.46 -9.80
C GLY A 269 1.51 2.16 -10.95
N PHE A 270 0.96 3.35 -10.72
CA PHE A 270 0.44 4.23 -11.79
C PHE A 270 1.48 4.48 -12.89
N LEU A 271 2.73 4.72 -12.50
CA LEU A 271 3.84 4.92 -13.44
C LEU A 271 4.23 3.63 -14.19
N ALA A 272 4.05 2.46 -13.57
CA ALA A 272 4.24 1.17 -14.23
C ALA A 272 3.13 0.90 -15.26
N MET A 273 1.87 1.19 -14.93
CA MET A 273 0.78 1.12 -15.91
C MET A 273 0.96 2.13 -17.05
N SER A 274 1.40 3.35 -16.74
CA SER A 274 1.76 4.37 -17.75
C SER A 274 2.84 3.89 -18.73
N ALA A 275 3.72 2.95 -18.33
CA ALA A 275 4.71 2.37 -19.23
C ALA A 275 4.11 1.34 -20.23
N GLY A 276 2.92 0.82 -19.92
CA GLY A 276 2.13 -0.08 -20.77
C GLY A 276 1.21 0.62 -21.76
N ILE A 277 0.96 1.92 -21.57
CA ILE A 277 0.11 2.73 -22.46
C ILE A 277 1.00 3.38 -23.52
N GLU A 278 0.71 3.12 -24.80
CA GLU A 278 1.59 3.49 -25.91
C GLU A 278 3.03 3.06 -25.63
N ALA A 279 3.21 1.77 -25.31
CA ALA A 279 4.42 1.25 -24.73
C ALA A 279 5.62 1.39 -25.67
N HIS A 280 6.80 1.66 -25.11
CA HIS A 280 8.03 1.56 -25.89
C HIS A 280 8.25 0.09 -26.30
N PRO A 281 8.68 -0.23 -27.54
CA PRO A 281 8.82 -1.63 -28.00
C PRO A 281 9.75 -2.50 -27.15
N ALA A 282 10.64 -1.89 -26.35
CA ALA A 282 11.52 -2.58 -25.41
C ALA A 282 10.83 -3.01 -24.10
N VAL A 283 9.66 -2.44 -23.76
CA VAL A 283 8.88 -2.87 -22.60
C VAL A 283 8.27 -4.23 -22.92
N LYS A 284 8.62 -5.24 -22.12
CA LYS A 284 8.18 -6.64 -22.34
C LYS A 284 7.35 -7.21 -21.19
N ALA A 285 7.30 -6.51 -20.06
CA ALA A 285 6.50 -6.89 -18.91
C ALA A 285 6.27 -5.65 -18.02
N ILE A 286 5.05 -5.47 -17.54
CA ILE A 286 4.75 -4.51 -16.47
C ILE A 286 4.11 -5.21 -15.28
N SER A 287 4.39 -4.71 -14.08
CA SER A 287 3.65 -5.07 -12.86
C SER A 287 3.27 -3.80 -12.12
N PRO A 288 2.12 -3.20 -12.46
CA PRO A 288 1.44 -2.22 -11.62
C PRO A 288 1.00 -2.92 -10.34
N GLN A 289 1.35 -2.33 -9.19
CA GLN A 289 1.03 -2.92 -7.89
C GLN A 289 0.35 -1.85 -7.04
N ALA A 290 -0.88 -2.09 -6.61
CA ALA A 290 -1.75 -1.08 -5.99
C ALA A 290 -1.64 0.28 -6.70
N PRO A 291 -1.93 0.34 -8.02
CA PRO A 291 -1.75 1.55 -8.80
C PRO A 291 -2.79 2.63 -8.43
N MET A 292 -2.37 3.90 -8.41
CA MET A 292 -3.28 5.04 -8.30
C MET A 292 -4.04 5.26 -9.62
N THR A 293 -5.05 4.45 -9.90
CA THR A 293 -5.74 4.40 -11.20
C THR A 293 -6.81 5.48 -11.31
N ASN A 294 -7.63 5.65 -10.26
CA ASN A 294 -8.73 6.59 -10.23
C ASN A 294 -8.91 7.17 -8.82
N VAL A 295 -8.06 8.16 -8.55
CA VAL A 295 -7.97 8.88 -7.26
C VAL A 295 -9.25 9.54 -6.77
N TRP A 296 -10.32 9.59 -7.59
CA TRP A 296 -11.64 10.10 -7.17
C TRP A 296 -12.67 8.98 -6.93
N MET A 297 -12.60 7.87 -7.68
CA MET A 297 -13.64 6.84 -7.59
C MET A 297 -13.48 5.96 -6.34
N GLY A 298 -12.24 5.53 -6.04
CA GLY A 298 -11.99 4.61 -4.92
C GLY A 298 -10.52 4.37 -4.58
N ASP A 299 -9.61 5.25 -5.01
CA ASP A 299 -8.21 5.26 -4.57
C ASP A 299 -7.98 6.46 -3.61
N ASP A 300 -6.87 7.18 -3.72
CA ASP A 300 -6.30 7.99 -2.64
C ASP A 300 -7.12 9.16 -2.10
N PHE A 301 -7.80 9.92 -2.96
CA PHE A 301 -8.37 11.22 -2.58
C PHE A 301 -9.86 11.17 -2.30
N PHE A 302 -10.62 10.37 -3.04
CA PHE A 302 -12.04 10.19 -2.79
C PHE A 302 -12.47 8.75 -3.02
N HIS A 303 -13.49 8.33 -2.27
CA HIS A 303 -14.23 7.10 -2.50
C HIS A 303 -15.70 7.42 -2.70
N ASN A 304 -16.25 7.11 -3.88
CA ASN A 304 -17.62 7.44 -4.30
C ASN A 304 -18.02 8.90 -3.94
N GLY A 305 -17.06 9.81 -4.06
CA GLY A 305 -17.19 11.25 -3.78
C GLY A 305 -17.00 11.69 -2.32
N ALA A 306 -16.79 10.78 -1.37
CA ALA A 306 -16.35 11.12 -0.02
C ALA A 306 -14.85 11.44 -0.01
N PHE A 307 -14.44 12.62 0.49
CA PHE A 307 -13.04 13.04 0.45
C PHE A 307 -12.25 12.41 1.59
N ARG A 308 -11.11 11.79 1.28
CA ARG A 308 -10.19 11.19 2.24
C ARG A 308 -9.37 12.26 2.94
N GLU A 309 -9.97 12.86 3.96
CA GLU A 309 -9.51 14.07 4.64
C GLU A 309 -8.09 13.97 5.19
N THR A 310 -7.78 13.01 6.08
CA THR A 310 -6.41 12.88 6.62
C THR A 310 -5.38 12.58 5.54
N TYR A 311 -5.71 11.68 4.62
CA TYR A 311 -4.79 11.23 3.58
C TYR A 311 -4.49 12.37 2.61
N GLY A 312 -5.53 12.95 1.99
CA GLY A 312 -5.39 14.04 1.03
C GLY A 312 -4.73 15.28 1.63
N PHE A 313 -5.01 15.58 2.90
CA PHE A 313 -4.36 16.66 3.63
C PHE A 313 -2.85 16.43 3.82
N ASP A 314 -2.46 15.25 4.30
CA ASP A 314 -1.05 14.94 4.58
C ASP A 314 -0.25 14.71 3.29
N TYR A 315 -0.79 13.97 2.33
CA TYR A 315 -0.12 13.56 1.10
C TYR A 315 0.16 14.74 0.16
N VAL A 316 -0.79 15.69 0.03
CA VAL A 316 -0.57 16.90 -0.76
C VAL A 316 0.53 17.77 -0.14
N GLN A 317 0.56 17.91 1.18
CA GLN A 317 1.67 18.61 1.84
C GLN A 317 3.00 17.88 1.60
N GLN A 318 3.01 16.55 1.73
CA GLN A 318 4.20 15.74 1.51
C GLN A 318 4.79 15.92 0.11
N LEU A 319 3.96 15.92 -0.94
CA LEU A 319 4.44 15.95 -2.33
C LEU A 319 4.51 17.34 -2.97
N GLU A 320 3.79 18.34 -2.48
CA GLU A 320 3.70 19.65 -3.13
C GLU A 320 4.28 20.81 -2.32
N ALA A 321 4.51 20.66 -1.01
CA ALA A 321 5.07 21.75 -0.19
C ALA A 321 6.53 22.08 -0.54
N GLN A 322 7.28 21.10 -1.03
CA GLN A 322 8.65 21.27 -1.51
C GLN A 322 8.99 20.25 -2.60
N LYS A 323 10.18 20.35 -3.19
CA LYS A 323 10.64 19.47 -4.29
C LYS A 323 10.88 18.02 -3.86
N THR A 324 11.20 17.81 -2.59
CA THR A 324 11.34 16.49 -1.93
C THR A 324 10.14 16.22 -1.04
N ASP A 325 10.11 15.08 -0.36
CA ASP A 325 9.03 14.79 0.58
C ASP A 325 9.10 15.70 1.83
N ALA A 326 7.94 16.19 2.28
CA ALA A 326 7.75 16.93 3.52
C ALA A 326 6.75 16.20 4.43
N ARG A 327 7.23 15.24 5.24
CA ARG A 327 6.35 14.44 6.12
C ARG A 327 5.57 15.35 7.07
N VAL A 328 4.26 15.12 7.17
CA VAL A 328 3.40 15.78 8.14
C VAL A 328 3.47 15.03 9.47
N GLU A 329 3.89 15.74 10.51
CA GLU A 329 3.96 15.22 11.88
C GLU A 329 3.16 16.15 12.80
N SER A 330 2.07 15.63 13.37
CA SER A 330 1.29 16.32 14.39
C SER A 330 1.30 15.54 15.70
N LYS A 331 1.37 16.28 16.81
CA LYS A 331 1.17 15.74 18.16
C LYS A 331 -0.29 15.83 18.61
N GLU A 332 -1.11 16.58 17.88
CA GLU A 332 -2.53 16.69 18.12
C GLU A 332 -3.24 15.44 17.59
N ASP A 333 -4.34 15.04 18.24
CA ASP A 333 -5.25 14.06 17.67
C ASP A 333 -5.89 14.67 16.43
N THR A 334 -5.59 14.10 15.26
CA THR A 334 -6.13 14.58 13.98
C THR A 334 -7.66 14.62 13.98
N PHE A 335 -8.32 13.76 14.76
CA PHE A 335 -9.76 13.85 14.96
C PHE A 335 -10.17 15.22 15.52
N ASP A 336 -9.50 15.69 16.57
CA ASP A 336 -9.82 16.99 17.18
C ASP A 336 -9.41 18.15 16.26
N PHE A 337 -8.28 18.03 15.57
CA PHE A 337 -7.80 19.03 14.61
C PHE A 337 -8.85 19.30 13.51
N PHE A 338 -9.28 18.26 12.78
CA PHE A 338 -10.25 18.43 11.70
C PHE A 338 -11.64 18.84 12.23
N LEU A 339 -12.03 18.35 13.41
CA LEU A 339 -13.30 18.74 14.02
C LEU A 339 -13.32 20.24 14.37
N HIS A 340 -12.22 20.75 14.93
CA HIS A 340 -12.03 22.16 15.29
C HIS A 340 -12.05 23.06 14.05
N HIS A 341 -11.39 22.65 12.96
CA HIS A 341 -11.28 23.42 11.74
C HIS A 341 -12.52 23.33 10.82
N VAL A 342 -13.53 22.57 11.22
CA VAL A 342 -14.86 22.46 10.61
C VAL A 342 -14.87 21.71 9.27
N ASN A 343 -14.10 22.17 8.29
CA ASN A 343 -14.05 21.64 6.93
C ASN A 343 -12.61 21.68 6.39
N PHE A 344 -12.41 21.11 5.19
CA PHE A 344 -11.09 21.09 4.55
C PHE A 344 -10.51 22.50 4.33
N ALA A 345 -11.30 23.49 3.92
CA ALA A 345 -10.80 24.85 3.72
C ALA A 345 -10.26 25.48 5.01
N GLY A 346 -10.94 25.26 6.15
CA GLY A 346 -10.48 25.73 7.46
C GLY A 346 -9.20 25.02 7.91
N ALA A 347 -9.09 23.72 7.66
CA ALA A 347 -7.88 22.95 7.97
C ALA A 347 -6.71 23.38 7.08
N ALA A 348 -6.97 23.59 5.78
CA ALA A 348 -5.97 24.01 4.81
C ALA A 348 -5.42 25.41 5.10
N ASP A 349 -6.29 26.37 5.48
CA ASP A 349 -5.88 27.71 5.89
C ASP A 349 -5.02 27.69 7.16
N ALA A 350 -5.36 26.83 8.13
CA ALA A 350 -4.63 26.72 9.39
C ALA A 350 -3.14 26.36 9.21
N VAL A 351 -2.82 25.55 8.18
CA VAL A 351 -1.45 25.15 7.83
C VAL A 351 -0.90 25.87 6.59
N LYS A 352 -1.67 26.80 6.01
CA LYS A 352 -1.31 27.59 4.82
C LYS A 352 -1.06 26.76 3.57
N MET A 353 -1.81 25.67 3.39
CA MET A 353 -1.69 24.77 2.23
C MET A 353 -2.73 25.04 1.13
N GLU A 354 -3.64 25.99 1.32
CA GLU A 354 -4.69 26.35 0.35
C GLU A 354 -4.12 26.79 -1.01
N ASN A 355 -2.83 27.15 -1.03
CA ASN A 355 -2.13 27.54 -2.23
C ASN A 355 -1.43 26.42 -3.00
N LEU A 356 -1.35 25.20 -2.44
CA LEU A 356 -0.79 24.04 -3.13
C LEU A 356 -1.70 23.62 -4.30
N PRO A 357 -1.14 23.24 -5.46
CA PRO A 357 -1.92 22.93 -6.67
C PRO A 357 -3.08 21.95 -6.42
N THR A 358 -2.82 20.82 -5.78
CA THR A 358 -3.84 19.78 -5.56
C THR A 358 -4.83 20.18 -4.47
N ALA A 359 -4.41 20.91 -3.44
CA ALA A 359 -5.33 21.47 -2.43
C ALA A 359 -6.34 22.44 -3.07
N LYS A 360 -5.91 23.28 -4.02
CA LYS A 360 -6.83 24.13 -4.79
C LYS A 360 -7.84 23.33 -5.60
N ILE A 361 -7.41 22.21 -6.17
CA ILE A 361 -8.31 21.31 -6.90
C ILE A 361 -9.37 20.75 -5.95
N PHE A 362 -9.01 20.23 -4.77
CA PHE A 362 -10.01 19.77 -3.80
C PHE A 362 -11.04 20.86 -3.48
N LEU A 363 -10.57 22.09 -3.22
CA LEU A 363 -11.43 23.24 -2.91
C LEU A 363 -12.35 23.67 -4.06
N THR A 364 -12.01 23.37 -5.32
CA THR A 364 -12.71 23.91 -6.50
C THR A 364 -13.39 22.85 -7.37
N GLN A 365 -13.01 21.59 -7.25
CA GLN A 365 -13.48 20.46 -8.04
C GLN A 365 -13.86 19.26 -7.15
N PRO A 366 -14.81 19.39 -6.21
CA PRO A 366 -15.17 18.28 -5.30
C PRO A 366 -15.94 17.14 -5.98
N ALA A 367 -16.67 17.41 -7.08
CA ALA A 367 -17.40 16.41 -7.87
C ALA A 367 -16.51 15.76 -8.94
N TYR A 368 -16.94 14.64 -9.54
CA TYR A 368 -16.19 13.89 -10.55
C TYR A 368 -16.20 14.56 -11.94
N THR A 369 -15.77 15.83 -11.99
CA THR A 369 -15.74 16.62 -13.21
C THR A 369 -14.72 16.08 -14.22
N LYS A 370 -14.71 16.66 -15.43
CA LYS A 370 -13.73 16.33 -16.47
C LYS A 370 -12.28 16.32 -15.95
N PHE A 371 -11.94 17.15 -14.98
CA PHE A 371 -10.61 17.18 -14.38
C PHE A 371 -10.19 15.82 -13.81
N TRP A 372 -11.02 15.20 -12.96
CA TRP A 372 -10.72 13.88 -12.39
C TRP A 372 -10.81 12.77 -13.43
N GLN A 373 -11.78 12.90 -14.33
CA GLN A 373 -11.98 11.95 -15.42
C GLN A 373 -10.81 11.89 -16.40
N ASP A 374 -10.11 13.00 -16.62
CA ASP A 374 -8.92 13.06 -17.46
C ASP A 374 -7.69 12.42 -16.79
N MET A 375 -7.69 12.28 -15.46
CA MET A 375 -6.65 11.58 -14.70
C MET A 375 -6.95 10.08 -14.52
N ALA A 376 -8.18 9.64 -14.80
CA ALA A 376 -8.59 8.25 -14.68
C ALA A 376 -7.91 7.38 -15.75
N VAL A 377 -7.08 6.43 -15.30
CA VAL A 377 -6.22 5.63 -16.17
C VAL A 377 -7.02 4.64 -17.01
N GLU A 378 -8.13 4.11 -16.49
CA GLU A 378 -8.91 3.02 -17.11
C GLU A 378 -9.36 3.37 -18.53
N ARG A 379 -9.61 4.66 -18.80
CA ARG A 379 -10.06 5.17 -20.10
C ARG A 379 -9.02 5.00 -21.21
N HIS A 380 -7.76 4.82 -20.84
CA HIS A 380 -6.64 4.61 -21.77
C HIS A 380 -6.35 3.12 -22.01
N LEU A 381 -6.90 2.21 -21.19
CA LEU A 381 -6.63 0.77 -21.20
C LEU A 381 -7.48 0.01 -22.24
N THR A 382 -7.40 0.44 -23.50
CA THR A 382 -8.25 -0.06 -24.60
C THR A 382 -7.65 -1.23 -25.39
N LYS A 383 -6.45 -1.68 -25.00
CA LYS A 383 -5.72 -2.81 -25.59
C LYS A 383 -4.63 -3.29 -24.64
N VAL A 384 -4.27 -4.57 -24.73
CA VAL A 384 -3.11 -5.13 -24.04
C VAL A 384 -1.87 -4.97 -24.94
N GLU A 385 -0.98 -4.03 -24.62
CA GLU A 385 0.26 -3.80 -25.38
C GLU A 385 1.46 -4.60 -24.84
N VAL A 386 1.43 -4.89 -23.55
CA VAL A 386 2.50 -5.55 -22.81
C VAL A 386 1.86 -6.55 -21.84
N PRO A 387 2.46 -7.72 -21.62
CA PRO A 387 2.07 -8.59 -20.52
C PRO A 387 2.05 -7.84 -19.19
N THR A 388 0.95 -7.97 -18.45
CA THR A 388 0.66 -7.19 -17.24
C THR A 388 0.37 -8.12 -16.07
N LEU A 389 1.08 -7.92 -14.97
CA LEU A 389 0.82 -8.58 -13.68
C LEU A 389 0.34 -7.54 -12.67
N GLU A 390 -0.98 -7.41 -12.55
CA GLU A 390 -1.63 -6.60 -11.52
C GLU A 390 -1.43 -7.22 -10.13
N VAL A 391 -1.12 -6.43 -9.12
CA VAL A 391 -0.88 -6.92 -7.76
C VAL A 391 -1.52 -5.99 -6.74
N GLY A 392 -2.33 -6.52 -5.84
CA GLY A 392 -3.01 -5.73 -4.81
C GLY A 392 -3.24 -6.49 -3.51
N GLY A 393 -3.68 -5.78 -2.50
CA GLY A 393 -4.02 -6.35 -1.19
C GLY A 393 -5.51 -6.28 -0.90
N TRP A 394 -6.07 -7.29 -0.25
CA TRP A 394 -7.46 -7.27 0.25
C TRP A 394 -7.73 -6.23 1.32
N TRP A 395 -6.68 -5.78 2.02
CA TRP A 395 -6.75 -4.70 3.00
C TRP A 395 -5.86 -3.53 2.59
N ASP A 396 -5.75 -3.27 1.27
CA ASP A 396 -5.07 -2.09 0.76
C ASP A 396 -5.84 -0.82 1.15
N GLN A 397 -5.32 -0.12 2.14
CA GLN A 397 -5.96 1.06 2.69
C GLN A 397 -5.77 2.34 1.87
N GLU A 398 -5.05 2.30 0.74
CA GLU A 398 -4.70 3.47 -0.08
C GLU A 398 -5.32 3.35 -1.49
N ASP A 399 -5.04 2.25 -2.18
CA ASP A 399 -5.28 2.06 -3.63
C ASP A 399 -6.09 0.77 -3.89
N MET A 400 -7.22 0.61 -3.19
CA MET A 400 -8.06 -0.60 -3.27
C MET A 400 -8.69 -0.80 -4.65
N TRP A 401 -9.04 0.31 -5.33
CA TRP A 401 -9.75 0.30 -6.60
C TRP A 401 -8.82 -0.07 -7.75
N GLY A 402 -7.62 0.51 -7.80
CA GLY A 402 -6.80 0.51 -9.00
C GLY A 402 -6.45 -0.86 -9.56
N THR A 403 -5.96 -1.77 -8.72
CA THR A 403 -5.57 -3.13 -9.16
C THR A 403 -6.73 -3.86 -9.87
N GLN A 404 -7.92 -3.82 -9.25
CA GLN A 404 -9.10 -4.53 -9.77
C GLN A 404 -9.68 -3.80 -10.99
N ALA A 405 -9.67 -2.47 -10.99
CA ALA A 405 -10.17 -1.66 -12.09
C ALA A 405 -9.31 -1.76 -13.36
N GLU A 406 -7.97 -1.74 -13.22
CA GLU A 406 -7.06 -1.92 -14.35
C GLU A 406 -7.19 -3.33 -14.96
N TYR A 407 -7.25 -4.36 -14.13
CA TYR A 407 -7.52 -5.73 -14.58
C TYR A 407 -8.86 -5.81 -15.34
N ALA A 408 -9.94 -5.26 -14.77
CA ALA A 408 -11.27 -5.28 -15.38
C ALA A 408 -11.32 -4.50 -16.71
N ALA A 409 -10.58 -3.39 -16.82
CA ALA A 409 -10.48 -2.60 -18.05
C ALA A 409 -9.68 -3.32 -19.14
N LEU A 410 -8.59 -3.99 -18.79
CA LEU A 410 -7.73 -4.69 -19.75
C LEU A 410 -8.29 -6.04 -20.20
N LYS A 411 -8.96 -6.79 -19.32
CA LYS A 411 -9.36 -8.18 -19.60
C LYS A 411 -10.23 -8.35 -20.86
N PRO A 412 -11.19 -7.47 -21.19
CA PRO A 412 -11.94 -7.52 -22.46
C PRO A 412 -11.06 -7.44 -23.73
N HIS A 413 -9.82 -6.98 -23.59
CA HIS A 413 -8.86 -6.81 -24.68
C HIS A 413 -7.73 -7.85 -24.67
N ASP A 414 -7.77 -8.82 -23.75
CA ASP A 414 -6.72 -9.79 -23.49
C ASP A 414 -6.84 -11.05 -24.38
N ALA A 415 -6.54 -10.91 -25.67
CA ALA A 415 -6.66 -12.02 -26.62
C ALA A 415 -5.57 -13.11 -26.46
N ASN A 416 -4.51 -12.85 -25.69
CA ASN A 416 -3.35 -13.73 -25.54
C ASN A 416 -3.21 -14.33 -24.13
N ASP A 417 -4.16 -14.06 -23.23
CA ASP A 417 -4.08 -14.42 -21.80
C ASP A 417 -2.78 -13.90 -21.14
N GLU A 418 -2.47 -12.62 -21.39
CA GLU A 418 -1.28 -11.92 -20.89
C GLU A 418 -1.61 -10.87 -19.82
N VAL A 419 -2.86 -10.80 -19.36
CA VAL A 419 -3.29 -9.99 -18.22
C VAL A 419 -3.54 -10.90 -17.03
N PHE A 420 -2.70 -10.76 -16.00
CA PHE A 420 -2.73 -11.55 -14.78
C PHE A 420 -3.02 -10.66 -13.58
N MET A 421 -3.61 -11.22 -12.52
CA MET A 421 -3.82 -10.51 -11.26
C MET A 421 -3.46 -11.35 -10.05
N VAL A 422 -2.87 -10.73 -9.03
CA VAL A 422 -2.59 -11.33 -7.72
C VAL A 422 -3.21 -10.46 -6.63
N LEU A 423 -4.10 -11.05 -5.83
CA LEU A 423 -4.69 -10.39 -4.65
C LEU A 423 -4.35 -11.19 -3.40
N GLY A 424 -3.53 -10.61 -2.52
CA GLY A 424 -3.09 -11.25 -1.28
C GLY A 424 -3.69 -10.60 -0.03
N PRO A 425 -3.47 -11.19 1.16
CA PRO A 425 -4.04 -10.69 2.42
C PRO A 425 -3.17 -9.56 2.98
N TRP A 426 -2.93 -8.54 2.17
CA TRP A 426 -1.95 -7.50 2.41
C TRP A 426 -2.62 -6.16 2.63
N ASN A 427 -1.94 -5.31 3.39
CA ASN A 427 -2.11 -3.87 3.33
C ASN A 427 -1.35 -3.30 2.12
N HIS A 428 -1.44 -1.98 1.96
CA HIS A 428 -0.76 -1.27 0.88
C HIS A 428 0.75 -1.53 0.86
N GLY A 429 1.24 -2.23 -0.18
CA GLY A 429 2.63 -2.66 -0.35
C GLY A 429 3.07 -3.85 0.53
N GLY A 430 2.14 -4.50 1.24
CA GLY A 430 2.40 -5.55 2.24
C GLY A 430 2.98 -6.85 1.70
N TRP A 431 3.09 -7.02 0.39
CA TRP A 431 3.74 -8.17 -0.27
C TRP A 431 5.27 -8.03 -0.36
N GLY A 432 5.83 -6.86 -0.06
CA GLY A 432 7.28 -6.62 -0.09
C GLY A 432 8.06 -7.37 0.99
N PRO A 433 7.66 -7.32 2.28
CA PRO A 433 8.32 -8.02 3.38
C PRO A 433 8.14 -9.56 3.37
N THR A 434 8.88 -10.25 4.26
CA THR A 434 8.64 -11.67 4.58
C THR A 434 7.98 -11.67 5.95
N THR A 435 6.66 -11.71 5.96
CA THR A 435 5.84 -11.77 7.17
C THR A 435 4.60 -12.61 6.89
N ARG A 436 4.15 -13.34 7.91
CA ARG A 436 2.88 -14.08 7.90
C ARG A 436 1.73 -13.30 8.56
N HIS A 437 1.99 -12.09 9.05
CA HIS A 437 1.03 -11.31 9.82
C HIS A 437 0.57 -10.03 9.11
N LEU A 438 -0.65 -9.62 9.43
CA LEU A 438 -1.12 -8.26 9.24
C LEU A 438 -1.89 -7.82 10.49
N GLY A 439 -1.31 -6.89 11.25
CA GLY A 439 -1.83 -6.54 12.56
C GLY A 439 -1.79 -7.75 13.50
N VAL A 440 -2.95 -8.16 14.02
CA VAL A 440 -3.07 -9.34 14.90
C VAL A 440 -3.37 -10.64 14.14
N LEU A 441 -3.58 -10.57 12.83
CA LEU A 441 -3.93 -11.73 12.01
C LEU A 441 -2.67 -12.52 11.67
N ASP A 442 -2.73 -13.84 11.82
CA ASP A 442 -1.72 -14.80 11.33
C ASP A 442 -2.30 -15.62 10.18
N PHE A 443 -1.67 -15.54 9.01
CA PHE A 443 -2.07 -16.28 7.82
C PHE A 443 -1.46 -17.68 7.74
N GLY A 444 -0.59 -18.06 8.70
CA GLY A 444 0.09 -19.34 8.78
C GLY A 444 1.27 -19.50 7.81
N ALA A 445 1.51 -18.54 6.92
CA ALA A 445 2.62 -18.53 5.99
C ALA A 445 2.96 -17.11 5.52
N ALA A 446 4.23 -16.87 5.18
CA ALA A 446 4.68 -15.62 4.58
C ALA A 446 4.17 -15.45 3.13
N THR A 447 2.95 -14.96 2.97
CA THR A 447 2.25 -14.86 1.68
C THR A 447 2.96 -13.96 0.67
N GLY A 448 3.58 -12.86 1.11
CA GLY A 448 4.39 -12.00 0.25
C GLY A 448 5.63 -12.71 -0.31
N ASP A 449 6.25 -13.59 0.50
CA ASP A 449 7.38 -14.41 0.07
C ASP A 449 6.99 -15.44 -0.99
N GLN A 450 5.85 -16.10 -0.79
CA GLN A 450 5.28 -17.02 -1.77
C GLN A 450 4.98 -16.31 -3.10
N TYR A 451 4.33 -15.13 -3.05
CA TYR A 451 4.06 -14.31 -4.22
C TYR A 451 5.34 -13.98 -5.00
N ARG A 452 6.35 -13.40 -4.34
CA ARG A 452 7.57 -12.95 -5.05
C ARG A 452 8.31 -14.12 -5.69
N LYS A 453 8.41 -15.26 -5.00
CA LYS A 453 9.14 -16.45 -5.47
C LYS A 453 8.42 -17.21 -6.57
N THR A 454 7.09 -17.28 -6.52
CA THR A 454 6.32 -18.17 -7.38
C THR A 454 5.56 -17.45 -8.50
N MET A 455 5.37 -16.14 -8.39
CA MET A 455 4.58 -15.34 -9.34
C MET A 455 5.39 -14.17 -9.91
N GLU A 456 5.86 -13.24 -9.07
CA GLU A 456 6.53 -12.01 -9.53
C GLU A 456 7.85 -12.29 -10.25
N ALA A 457 8.79 -12.98 -9.57
CA ALA A 457 10.08 -13.26 -10.16
C ALA A 457 9.93 -14.14 -11.41
N PRO A 458 9.18 -15.27 -11.39
CA PRO A 458 8.96 -16.07 -12.60
C PRO A 458 8.33 -15.28 -13.76
N PHE A 459 7.41 -14.36 -13.48
CA PHE A 459 6.81 -13.49 -14.50
C PHE A 459 7.89 -12.67 -15.24
N PHE A 460 8.73 -11.94 -14.51
CA PHE A 460 9.81 -11.16 -15.12
C PHE A 460 10.87 -12.07 -15.79
N GLU A 461 11.19 -13.21 -15.20
CA GLU A 461 12.11 -14.19 -15.79
C GLU A 461 11.61 -14.71 -17.15
N ARG A 462 10.31 -14.97 -17.29
CA ARG A 462 9.68 -15.38 -18.55
C ARG A 462 9.84 -14.32 -19.63
N TYR A 463 9.37 -13.11 -19.37
CA TYR A 463 9.27 -12.08 -20.42
C TYR A 463 10.62 -11.39 -20.71
N LEU A 464 11.47 -11.22 -19.69
CA LEU A 464 12.76 -10.53 -19.84
C LEU A 464 13.93 -11.46 -20.15
N LYS A 465 13.90 -12.71 -19.68
CA LYS A 465 15.01 -13.67 -19.86
C LYS A 465 14.63 -14.95 -20.59
N GLY A 466 13.36 -15.16 -20.91
CA GLY A 466 12.90 -16.36 -21.63
C GLY A 466 12.99 -17.64 -20.79
N ARG A 467 13.06 -17.53 -19.45
CA ARG A 467 13.11 -18.70 -18.57
C ARG A 467 11.69 -19.20 -18.24
N GLY A 468 11.55 -20.49 -17.99
CA GLY A 468 10.29 -21.08 -17.55
C GLY A 468 9.99 -20.82 -16.08
N GLY A 469 8.86 -21.33 -15.59
CA GLY A 469 8.50 -21.31 -14.16
C GLY A 469 7.31 -20.42 -13.81
N PHE A 470 6.92 -19.48 -14.68
CA PHE A 470 5.67 -18.74 -14.52
C PHE A 470 4.49 -19.59 -15.01
N ASP A 471 3.58 -19.91 -14.10
CA ASP A 471 2.46 -20.83 -14.32
C ASP A 471 1.09 -20.24 -13.98
N LEU A 472 1.01 -18.95 -13.65
CA LEU A 472 -0.24 -18.29 -13.35
C LEU A 472 -1.08 -18.14 -14.63
N THR A 473 -2.35 -18.54 -14.54
CA THR A 473 -3.36 -18.35 -15.58
C THR A 473 -4.48 -17.52 -14.98
N GLY A 474 -4.74 -16.33 -15.52
CA GLY A 474 -5.73 -15.40 -14.98
C GLY A 474 -5.33 -14.84 -13.63
N VAL A 475 -5.92 -15.33 -12.54
CA VAL A 475 -5.89 -14.70 -11.22
C VAL A 475 -5.44 -15.67 -10.14
N ALA A 476 -4.53 -15.22 -9.28
CA ALA A 476 -4.24 -15.86 -8.00
C ALA A 476 -4.82 -15.00 -6.88
N SER A 477 -5.64 -15.57 -6.02
CA SER A 477 -6.17 -14.86 -4.87
C SER A 477 -5.90 -15.64 -3.59
N PHE A 478 -5.51 -14.95 -2.53
CA PHE A 478 -5.44 -15.56 -1.22
C PHE A 478 -6.81 -15.46 -0.55
N ARG A 479 -7.50 -16.61 -0.44
CA ARG A 479 -8.75 -16.70 0.30
C ARG A 479 -8.48 -16.65 1.79
N THR A 480 -8.88 -15.55 2.41
CA THR A 480 -8.77 -15.33 3.86
C THR A 480 -9.80 -16.16 4.63
N GLY A 481 -9.60 -16.36 5.93
CA GLY A 481 -10.43 -17.25 6.76
C GLY A 481 -9.97 -18.71 6.70
N VAL A 482 -9.84 -19.28 5.49
CA VAL A 482 -9.19 -20.60 5.27
C VAL A 482 -7.69 -20.51 4.95
N ASN A 483 -7.20 -19.28 4.71
CA ASN A 483 -5.79 -18.93 4.49
C ASN A 483 -5.10 -19.76 3.40
N LYS A 484 -5.63 -19.70 2.18
CA LYS A 484 -5.15 -20.49 1.03
C LYS A 484 -5.11 -19.69 -0.26
N TRP A 485 -4.07 -19.90 -1.07
CA TRP A 485 -4.04 -19.44 -2.46
C TRP A 485 -5.00 -20.25 -3.33
N GLU A 486 -5.97 -19.57 -3.92
CA GLU A 486 -6.87 -20.06 -4.96
C GLU A 486 -6.45 -19.50 -6.33
N ARG A 487 -6.82 -20.22 -7.39
CA ARG A 487 -6.57 -19.81 -8.78
C ARG A 487 -7.88 -19.76 -9.55
N TYR A 488 -8.09 -18.67 -10.27
CA TYR A 488 -9.29 -18.43 -11.08
C TYR A 488 -8.90 -18.05 -12.51
N GLU A 489 -9.70 -18.45 -13.49
CA GLU A 489 -9.47 -18.06 -14.90
C GLU A 489 -9.70 -16.56 -15.12
N ALA A 490 -10.62 -15.96 -14.37
CA ALA A 490 -10.91 -14.54 -14.38
C ALA A 490 -11.48 -14.08 -13.04
N TRP A 491 -11.43 -12.78 -12.80
CA TRP A 491 -12.05 -12.13 -11.65
C TRP A 491 -13.17 -11.16 -12.10
N PRO A 492 -14.32 -11.12 -11.41
CA PRO A 492 -14.75 -12.11 -10.42
C PRO A 492 -14.97 -13.49 -11.06
N PRO A 493 -14.77 -14.60 -10.31
CA PRO A 493 -14.95 -15.93 -10.87
C PRO A 493 -16.42 -16.21 -11.17
N LYS A 494 -16.70 -16.75 -12.36
CA LYS A 494 -18.07 -17.09 -12.81
C LYS A 494 -18.35 -18.58 -12.77
N GLN A 495 -17.37 -19.40 -13.15
CA GLN A 495 -17.55 -20.85 -13.22
C GLN A 495 -17.48 -21.45 -11.81
N GLY A 496 -18.51 -22.21 -11.44
CA GLY A 496 -18.59 -22.82 -10.11
C GLY A 496 -19.06 -21.86 -9.02
N PHE A 497 -19.62 -20.70 -9.40
CA PHE A 497 -20.13 -19.69 -8.49
C PHE A 497 -21.54 -19.24 -8.89
N ARG A 498 -22.34 -18.89 -7.88
CA ARG A 498 -23.69 -18.36 -8.04
C ARG A 498 -23.90 -17.12 -7.19
N GLU A 499 -24.78 -16.25 -7.64
CA GLU A 499 -25.16 -15.05 -6.89
C GLU A 499 -25.89 -15.41 -5.58
N ALA A 500 -25.67 -14.58 -4.58
CA ALA A 500 -26.27 -14.65 -3.26
C ALA A 500 -26.64 -13.26 -2.77
N LYS A 501 -27.71 -13.20 -1.96
CA LYS A 501 -28.15 -12.00 -1.27
C LYS A 501 -28.13 -12.24 0.24
N LEU A 502 -27.71 -11.23 0.98
CA LEU A 502 -27.74 -11.19 2.45
C LEU A 502 -28.55 -9.99 2.90
N PHE A 503 -29.81 -10.21 3.25
CA PHE A 503 -30.79 -9.17 3.56
C PHE A 503 -30.65 -8.67 5.01
N LEU A 504 -30.78 -7.36 5.18
CA LEU A 504 -30.79 -6.66 6.47
C LEU A 504 -32.23 -6.63 7.00
N ASN A 505 -32.51 -7.36 8.08
CA ASN A 505 -33.87 -7.54 8.60
C ASN A 505 -34.22 -6.60 9.77
N ALA A 506 -35.52 -6.36 9.97
CA ALA A 506 -36.05 -5.47 11.01
C ALA A 506 -35.91 -5.96 12.46
N ASP A 507 -35.46 -7.18 12.67
CA ASP A 507 -35.07 -7.71 13.98
C ASP A 507 -33.57 -7.53 14.28
N GLY A 508 -32.82 -6.88 13.39
CA GLY A 508 -31.36 -6.79 13.47
C GLY A 508 -30.64 -8.04 12.97
N GLY A 509 -31.35 -8.98 12.35
CA GLY A 509 -30.79 -10.21 11.79
C GLY A 509 -30.32 -10.07 10.34
N LEU A 510 -29.39 -10.94 9.94
CA LEU A 510 -29.06 -11.19 8.53
C LEU A 510 -29.63 -12.54 8.08
N SER A 511 -30.21 -12.57 6.87
CA SER A 511 -30.74 -13.81 6.27
C SER A 511 -30.58 -13.83 4.76
N ARG A 512 -30.59 -15.04 4.17
CA ARG A 512 -30.66 -15.24 2.71
C ARG A 512 -32.10 -15.24 2.19
N ASP A 513 -33.08 -15.31 3.08
CA ASP A 513 -34.50 -15.27 2.72
C ASP A 513 -34.94 -13.83 2.45
N THR A 514 -35.74 -13.64 1.40
CA THR A 514 -36.30 -12.32 1.08
C THR A 514 -37.21 -11.82 2.20
N PRO A 515 -37.09 -10.56 2.64
CA PRO A 515 -37.95 -10.00 3.67
C PRO A 515 -39.44 -10.01 3.26
N ALA A 516 -40.34 -10.22 4.23
CA ALA A 516 -41.78 -10.16 3.98
C ALA A 516 -42.26 -8.75 3.59
N ALA A 517 -43.41 -8.66 2.90
CA ALA A 517 -43.89 -7.46 2.19
C ALA A 517 -44.14 -6.18 3.03
N ALA A 518 -44.09 -6.19 4.36
CA ALA A 518 -44.43 -5.02 5.16
C ALA A 518 -43.23 -4.07 5.36
N GLY A 519 -43.38 -2.80 4.92
CA GLY A 519 -42.43 -1.68 4.92
C GLY A 519 -41.86 -1.21 6.26
N LYS A 520 -41.29 -2.10 7.08
CA LYS A 520 -40.65 -1.73 8.34
C LYS A 520 -39.22 -1.22 8.13
N ALA A 521 -38.85 -0.21 8.92
CA ALA A 521 -37.45 0.16 9.08
C ALA A 521 -36.68 -1.03 9.66
N ALA A 522 -35.52 -1.32 9.06
CA ALA A 522 -34.56 -2.29 9.57
C ALA A 522 -33.83 -1.73 10.80
N ALA A 523 -33.42 -0.47 10.70
CA ALA A 523 -32.79 0.28 11.78
C ALA A 523 -33.00 1.78 11.57
N SER A 524 -32.88 2.54 12.67
CA SER A 524 -32.85 4.00 12.62
C SER A 524 -31.85 4.52 13.65
N TYR A 525 -31.02 5.47 13.25
CA TYR A 525 -29.99 6.05 14.10
C TYR A 525 -29.84 7.55 13.81
N ASN A 526 -29.27 8.28 14.76
CA ASN A 526 -29.02 9.71 14.59
C ASN A 526 -27.57 9.95 14.24
N ALA A 527 -27.30 10.35 13.00
CA ALA A 527 -25.98 10.75 12.58
C ALA A 527 -25.76 12.22 12.96
N ASP A 528 -24.70 12.47 13.75
CA ASP A 528 -24.40 13.78 14.33
C ASP A 528 -22.99 14.23 13.91
N PRO A 529 -22.86 15.18 12.97
CA PRO A 529 -21.55 15.63 12.53
C PRO A 529 -20.72 16.29 13.63
N ALA A 530 -21.30 16.68 14.78
CA ALA A 530 -20.54 17.17 15.93
C ALA A 530 -19.90 16.05 16.77
N ASN A 531 -20.33 14.81 16.57
CA ASN A 531 -19.78 13.61 17.21
C ASN A 531 -19.67 12.47 16.18
N PRO A 532 -18.82 12.61 15.14
CA PRO A 532 -18.73 11.61 14.09
C PRO A 532 -18.13 10.30 14.62
N VAL A 533 -18.42 9.19 13.94
CA VAL A 533 -17.86 7.88 14.26
C VAL A 533 -16.39 7.86 13.86
N PRO A 534 -15.46 7.61 14.80
CA PRO A 534 -14.04 7.52 14.48
C PRO A 534 -13.75 6.29 13.62
N TYR A 535 -12.81 6.40 12.67
CA TYR A 535 -12.44 5.25 11.83
C TYR A 535 -11.55 4.21 12.50
N ARG A 536 -10.85 4.64 13.56
CA ARG A 536 -10.02 3.79 14.42
C ARG A 536 -9.96 4.37 15.83
N ASN A 537 -9.34 3.65 16.77
CA ASN A 537 -9.21 4.12 18.15
C ASN A 537 -8.50 5.48 18.24
N ARG A 538 -9.08 6.40 19.01
CA ARG A 538 -8.48 7.70 19.33
C ARG A 538 -7.42 7.57 20.45
N PRO A 539 -6.37 8.42 20.47
CA PRO A 539 -6.08 9.48 19.51
C PRO A 539 -5.58 8.95 18.15
N ILE A 540 -5.90 9.68 17.09
CA ILE A 540 -5.55 9.36 15.70
C ILE A 540 -4.37 10.22 15.27
N GLN A 541 -3.25 9.58 14.93
CA GLN A 541 -2.03 10.24 14.46
C GLN A 541 -2.18 10.70 13.00
N SER A 542 -1.31 11.62 12.55
CA SER A 542 -1.11 11.90 11.12
C SER A 542 -0.91 10.61 10.33
N THR A 543 -1.35 10.60 9.07
CA THR A 543 -1.45 9.41 8.20
C THR A 543 -0.16 8.60 8.22
N TYR A 544 0.95 9.24 7.87
CA TYR A 544 2.28 8.63 7.93
C TYR A 544 3.08 9.04 9.14
N GLY A 545 2.47 9.61 10.18
CA GLY A 545 3.18 10.12 11.37
C GLY A 545 3.79 9.00 12.22
N ASP A 546 4.71 9.36 13.12
CA ASP A 546 5.33 8.39 14.03
C ASP A 546 4.29 7.70 14.94
N GLY A 547 4.33 6.37 14.99
CA GLY A 547 3.37 5.57 15.75
C GLY A 547 1.96 5.47 15.13
N SER A 548 1.76 5.98 13.90
CA SER A 548 0.50 5.83 13.18
C SER A 548 0.18 4.36 12.90
N LYS A 549 -1.09 4.00 13.13
CA LYS A 549 -1.64 2.67 12.77
C LYS A 549 -2.28 2.66 11.37
N TRP A 550 -1.88 3.58 10.50
CA TRP A 550 -2.51 3.75 9.19
C TRP A 550 -2.45 2.46 8.38
N ARG A 551 -1.31 1.79 8.40
CA ARG A 551 -1.08 0.56 7.63
C ARG A 551 -1.90 -0.64 8.07
N THR A 552 -2.64 -0.58 9.17
CA THR A 552 -3.36 -1.74 9.72
C THR A 552 -4.81 -1.43 10.08
N TRP A 553 -5.32 -0.23 9.82
CA TRP A 553 -6.63 0.18 10.35
C TRP A 553 -7.78 -0.69 9.83
N LEU A 554 -7.68 -1.18 8.59
CA LEU A 554 -8.68 -2.06 7.98
C LEU A 554 -8.78 -3.43 8.67
N VAL A 555 -7.72 -3.88 9.35
CA VAL A 555 -7.72 -5.12 10.13
C VAL A 555 -7.84 -4.87 11.63
N GLU A 556 -8.18 -3.66 12.07
CA GLU A 556 -8.44 -3.38 13.49
C GLU A 556 -9.85 -3.82 13.91
N ASP A 557 -9.96 -4.24 15.16
CA ASP A 557 -11.19 -4.72 15.76
C ASP A 557 -12.28 -3.65 15.80
N GLN A 558 -13.41 -3.88 15.14
CA GLN A 558 -14.52 -2.93 15.09
C GLN A 558 -15.30 -2.79 16.42
N ARG A 559 -15.01 -3.62 17.43
CA ARG A 559 -15.70 -3.53 18.73
C ARG A 559 -15.57 -2.20 19.45
N PHE A 560 -14.55 -1.40 19.13
CA PHE A 560 -14.38 -0.07 19.72
C PHE A 560 -15.57 0.88 19.46
N VAL A 561 -16.38 0.63 18.42
CA VAL A 561 -17.61 1.39 18.15
C VAL A 561 -18.90 0.69 18.57
N SER A 562 -18.85 -0.54 19.12
CA SER A 562 -20.06 -1.32 19.46
C SER A 562 -20.99 -0.67 20.49
N GLY A 563 -20.49 0.26 21.31
CA GLY A 563 -21.31 1.02 22.27
C GLY A 563 -22.02 2.25 21.68
N ARG A 564 -21.76 2.59 20.41
CA ARG A 564 -22.33 3.76 19.75
C ARG A 564 -23.79 3.54 19.33
N LYS A 565 -24.56 4.63 19.24
CA LYS A 565 -26.00 4.63 18.91
C LYS A 565 -26.32 5.32 17.58
N ASP A 566 -25.27 5.75 16.88
CA ASP A 566 -25.29 6.45 15.60
C ASP A 566 -24.80 5.57 14.44
N LEU A 567 -24.94 4.25 14.61
CA LEU A 567 -24.72 3.21 13.62
C LEU A 567 -25.73 2.07 13.82
N ALA A 568 -25.90 1.23 12.82
CA ALA A 568 -26.75 0.04 12.85
C ALA A 568 -25.91 -1.21 12.59
N ASN A 569 -26.13 -2.25 13.40
CA ASN A 569 -25.50 -3.56 13.24
C ASN A 569 -26.57 -4.61 12.95
N PHE A 570 -26.31 -5.41 11.93
CA PHE A 570 -27.09 -6.59 11.57
C PHE A 570 -26.19 -7.81 11.68
N SER A 571 -26.67 -8.90 12.27
CA SER A 571 -25.84 -10.10 12.46
C SER A 571 -26.57 -11.38 12.10
N SER A 572 -25.86 -12.34 11.51
CA SER A 572 -26.36 -13.68 11.35
C SER A 572 -26.42 -14.41 12.71
N PRO A 573 -27.18 -15.51 12.81
CA PRO A 573 -26.89 -16.54 13.80
C PRO A 573 -25.43 -17.03 13.68
N VAL A 574 -24.95 -17.74 14.70
CA VAL A 574 -23.68 -18.48 14.60
C VAL A 574 -23.76 -19.41 13.40
N LEU A 575 -22.72 -19.39 12.56
CA LEU A 575 -22.66 -20.19 11.36
C LEU A 575 -22.49 -21.68 11.72
N GLU A 576 -23.41 -22.51 11.25
CA GLU A 576 -23.37 -23.97 11.46
C GLU A 576 -22.43 -24.69 10.47
N LYS A 577 -22.06 -23.99 9.40
CA LYS A 577 -21.13 -24.42 8.35
C LYS A 577 -20.38 -23.21 7.80
N ASP A 578 -19.26 -23.45 7.15
CA ASP A 578 -18.49 -22.41 6.47
C ASP A 578 -19.34 -21.75 5.38
N VAL A 579 -19.12 -20.45 5.17
CA VAL A 579 -19.75 -19.65 4.11
C VAL A 579 -18.67 -18.87 3.38
N THR A 580 -18.50 -19.11 2.08
CA THR A 580 -17.51 -18.38 1.28
C THR A 580 -18.16 -17.23 0.52
N VAL A 581 -17.53 -16.06 0.58
CA VAL A 581 -17.82 -14.87 -0.23
C VAL A 581 -16.64 -14.65 -1.17
N THR A 582 -16.90 -14.69 -2.47
CA THR A 582 -15.88 -14.48 -3.50
C THR A 582 -16.41 -13.53 -4.58
N GLY A 583 -15.53 -12.69 -5.15
CA GLY A 583 -15.87 -11.76 -6.22
C GLY A 583 -16.36 -10.42 -5.68
N ASP A 584 -17.06 -9.67 -6.53
CA ASP A 584 -17.58 -8.34 -6.18
C ASP A 584 -18.62 -8.43 -5.07
N VAL A 585 -18.48 -7.57 -4.05
CA VAL A 585 -19.49 -7.38 -3.02
C VAL A 585 -20.19 -6.05 -3.28
N VAL A 586 -21.51 -6.05 -3.43
CA VAL A 586 -22.29 -4.85 -3.75
C VAL A 586 -23.26 -4.57 -2.62
N ALA A 587 -23.25 -3.32 -2.13
CA ALA A 587 -24.31 -2.85 -1.24
C ALA A 587 -25.48 -2.33 -2.08
N ASP A 588 -26.68 -2.83 -1.79
CA ASP A 588 -27.94 -2.32 -2.32
C ASP A 588 -28.81 -1.88 -1.14
N LEU A 589 -28.70 -0.58 -0.81
CA LEU A 589 -29.20 0.01 0.42
C LEU A 589 -30.41 0.89 0.12
N PHE A 590 -31.55 0.56 0.72
CA PHE A 590 -32.73 1.41 0.74
C PHE A 590 -32.72 2.21 2.04
N ALA A 591 -32.50 3.53 1.93
CA ALA A 591 -32.36 4.41 3.07
C ALA A 591 -33.12 5.73 2.90
N SER A 592 -33.42 6.39 4.02
CA SER A 592 -33.91 7.76 4.06
C SER A 592 -33.16 8.55 5.13
N THR A 593 -33.08 9.87 4.96
CA THR A 593 -32.54 10.80 5.95
C THR A 593 -33.53 11.94 6.17
N THR A 594 -33.60 12.50 7.38
CA THR A 594 -34.34 13.75 7.62
C THR A 594 -33.64 14.98 7.03
N GLY A 595 -32.37 14.83 6.65
CA GLY A 595 -31.57 15.85 5.97
C GLY A 595 -31.77 15.90 4.46
N THR A 596 -30.88 16.66 3.81
CA THR A 596 -30.84 16.81 2.33
C THR A 596 -29.55 16.30 1.71
N ASP A 597 -28.67 15.71 2.53
CA ASP A 597 -27.44 15.02 2.14
C ASP A 597 -27.10 14.01 3.25
N GLY A 598 -26.15 13.11 3.00
CA GLY A 598 -25.65 12.15 3.99
C GLY A 598 -24.68 11.17 3.34
N ASP A 599 -23.72 10.68 4.12
CA ASP A 599 -22.84 9.59 3.69
C ASP A 599 -23.38 8.25 4.23
N PHE A 600 -23.13 7.17 3.52
CA PHE A 600 -23.50 5.80 3.88
C PHE A 600 -22.26 4.93 3.80
N VAL A 601 -21.79 4.46 4.95
CA VAL A 601 -20.68 3.51 5.07
C VAL A 601 -21.28 2.14 5.34
N VAL A 602 -20.87 1.15 4.57
CA VAL A 602 -21.30 -0.24 4.75
C VAL A 602 -20.05 -1.11 4.92
N LYS A 603 -20.07 -1.96 5.94
CA LYS A 603 -18.99 -2.90 6.23
C LYS A 603 -19.54 -4.32 6.33
N LEU A 604 -18.89 -5.28 5.67
CA LEU A 604 -19.08 -6.70 5.91
C LEU A 604 -17.97 -7.18 6.87
N ILE A 605 -18.36 -7.78 7.98
CA ILE A 605 -17.50 -8.08 9.12
C ILE A 605 -17.61 -9.57 9.46
N ASP A 606 -16.46 -10.22 9.66
CA ASP A 606 -16.34 -11.55 10.24
C ASP A 606 -16.20 -11.44 11.76
N VAL A 607 -17.18 -11.97 12.49
CA VAL A 607 -17.18 -11.99 13.94
C VAL A 607 -16.69 -13.34 14.44
N TYR A 608 -15.51 -13.33 15.05
CA TYR A 608 -14.88 -14.51 15.61
C TYR A 608 -15.68 -15.08 16.81
N PRO A 609 -15.56 -16.40 17.09
CA PRO A 609 -16.16 -17.02 18.26
C PRO A 609 -15.69 -16.38 19.57
N ASP A 610 -16.55 -16.33 20.59
CA ASP A 610 -16.22 -15.79 21.91
C ASP A 610 -15.14 -16.61 22.65
N ASP A 611 -14.92 -17.86 22.25
CA ASP A 611 -13.90 -18.78 22.78
C ASP A 611 -12.63 -18.87 21.92
N ALA A 612 -12.49 -18.04 20.88
CA ALA A 612 -11.27 -17.97 20.08
C ALA A 612 -10.07 -17.53 20.95
N PRO A 613 -8.84 -18.02 20.65
CA PRO A 613 -7.65 -17.62 21.40
C PRO A 613 -7.45 -16.10 21.40
N ALA A 614 -7.03 -15.54 22.53
CA ALA A 614 -6.76 -14.10 22.62
C ALA A 614 -5.69 -13.67 21.59
N PRO A 615 -5.84 -12.49 20.94
CA PRO A 615 -6.88 -11.48 21.15
C PRO A 615 -8.17 -11.68 20.34
N MET A 616 -8.35 -12.82 19.68
CA MET A 616 -9.39 -13.05 18.67
C MET A 616 -10.78 -13.38 19.24
N ALA A 617 -10.91 -13.66 20.54
CA ALA A 617 -12.22 -13.89 21.18
C ALA A 617 -13.20 -12.75 20.86
N GLY A 618 -14.27 -13.03 20.11
CA GLY A 618 -15.29 -12.05 19.71
C GLY A 618 -14.81 -10.93 18.78
N TYR A 619 -13.63 -11.06 18.17
CA TYR A 619 -13.03 -10.05 17.30
C TYR A 619 -13.93 -9.73 16.10
N GLN A 620 -14.07 -8.45 15.75
CA GLN A 620 -14.86 -8.01 14.59
C GLN A 620 -13.91 -7.55 13.49
N LEU A 621 -13.56 -8.48 12.59
CA LEU A 621 -12.65 -8.23 11.47
C LEU A 621 -13.43 -7.71 10.26
N MET A 622 -13.08 -6.53 9.78
CA MET A 622 -13.65 -6.00 8.54
C MET A 622 -13.09 -6.77 7.35
N ILE A 623 -13.97 -7.35 6.54
CA ILE A 623 -13.59 -8.13 5.36
C ILE A 623 -13.59 -7.25 4.12
N VAL A 624 -14.62 -6.42 3.99
CA VAL A 624 -14.80 -5.50 2.87
C VAL A 624 -15.73 -4.37 3.29
N ASP A 625 -15.50 -3.18 2.77
CA ASP A 625 -16.19 -1.97 3.17
C ASP A 625 -16.13 -0.91 2.08
N GLU A 626 -17.10 0.01 2.10
CA GLU A 626 -17.00 1.24 1.32
C GLU A 626 -17.97 2.32 1.85
N ILE A 627 -17.61 3.57 1.61
CA ILE A 627 -18.44 4.76 1.80
C ILE A 627 -19.05 5.21 0.47
N PHE A 628 -20.30 5.66 0.52
CA PHE A 628 -20.98 6.34 -0.58
C PHE A 628 -21.52 7.69 -0.15
N ARG A 629 -21.20 8.75 -0.90
CA ARG A 629 -21.67 10.11 -0.62
C ARG A 629 -23.00 10.38 -1.32
N GLY A 630 -24.06 10.53 -0.53
CA GLY A 630 -25.45 10.45 -0.98
C GLY A 630 -25.86 11.47 -2.05
N ARG A 631 -25.28 12.67 -2.06
CA ARG A 631 -25.52 13.66 -3.13
C ARG A 631 -25.20 13.19 -4.54
N TYR A 632 -24.40 12.12 -4.69
CA TYR A 632 -24.03 11.55 -5.98
C TYR A 632 -24.90 10.36 -6.40
N GLN A 633 -26.01 10.09 -5.70
CA GLN A 633 -26.91 8.96 -5.97
C GLN A 633 -27.36 8.84 -7.43
N LYS A 634 -27.51 9.96 -8.15
CA LYS A 634 -27.88 9.97 -9.58
C LYS A 634 -26.70 10.18 -10.52
N SER A 635 -25.67 10.88 -10.07
CA SER A 635 -24.55 11.31 -10.91
C SER A 635 -23.37 11.74 -10.03
N PHE A 636 -22.20 11.17 -10.29
CA PHE A 636 -20.94 11.63 -9.70
C PHE A 636 -20.49 13.01 -10.21
N GLU A 637 -20.96 13.43 -11.39
CA GLU A 637 -20.62 14.73 -12.01
C GLU A 637 -21.49 15.86 -11.47
N THR A 638 -22.80 15.60 -11.31
CA THR A 638 -23.80 16.61 -10.96
C THR A 638 -24.46 16.24 -9.63
N PRO A 639 -23.95 16.76 -8.49
CA PRO A 639 -24.53 16.45 -7.18
C PRO A 639 -25.93 17.04 -7.04
N GLU A 640 -26.85 16.27 -6.45
CA GLU A 640 -28.23 16.68 -6.16
C GLU A 640 -28.57 16.50 -4.68
N ALA A 641 -29.48 17.33 -4.17
CA ALA A 641 -29.98 17.18 -2.81
C ALA A 641 -30.87 15.92 -2.70
N LEU A 642 -30.70 15.17 -1.61
CA LEU A 642 -31.64 14.14 -1.21
C LEU A 642 -32.96 14.78 -0.78
N THR A 643 -34.07 14.06 -0.97
CA THR A 643 -35.39 14.50 -0.50
C THR A 643 -35.60 14.02 0.94
N PRO A 644 -35.80 14.91 1.93
CA PRO A 644 -36.01 14.52 3.32
C PRO A 644 -37.14 13.48 3.49
N GLY A 645 -36.86 12.41 4.22
CA GLY A 645 -37.81 11.33 4.54
C GLY A 645 -38.20 10.43 3.37
N LYS A 646 -37.71 10.67 2.15
CA LYS A 646 -37.96 9.82 0.99
C LYS A 646 -37.03 8.61 1.01
N VAL A 647 -37.58 7.41 0.90
CA VAL A 647 -36.79 6.18 0.68
C VAL A 647 -36.10 6.28 -0.68
N THR A 648 -34.77 6.12 -0.67
CA THR A 648 -33.89 6.22 -1.83
C THR A 648 -33.03 4.97 -1.87
N GLU A 649 -32.87 4.41 -3.06
CA GLU A 649 -31.96 3.29 -3.34
C GLU A 649 -30.56 3.85 -3.60
N PHE A 650 -29.58 3.31 -2.90
CA PHE A 650 -28.16 3.54 -3.07
C PHE A 650 -27.51 2.21 -3.38
N ARG A 651 -26.91 2.09 -4.56
CA ARG A 651 -26.28 0.84 -5.01
C ARG A 651 -24.87 1.10 -5.49
N TRP A 652 -23.87 0.50 -4.84
CA TRP A 652 -22.45 0.67 -5.16
C TRP A 652 -21.62 -0.55 -4.78
N SER A 653 -20.47 -0.69 -5.45
CA SER A 653 -19.51 -1.75 -5.14
C SER A 653 -18.79 -1.44 -3.83
N LEU A 654 -18.62 -2.45 -2.97
CA LEU A 654 -17.70 -2.43 -1.85
C LEU A 654 -16.31 -2.95 -2.24
N HIS A 655 -16.04 -3.16 -3.54
CA HIS A 655 -14.90 -3.89 -4.10
C HIS A 655 -15.04 -5.42 -3.98
N GLY A 656 -14.03 -6.14 -4.49
CA GLY A 656 -13.98 -7.59 -4.39
C GLY A 656 -13.50 -8.10 -3.03
N ALA A 657 -13.92 -9.32 -2.69
CA ALA A 657 -13.38 -10.08 -1.57
C ALA A 657 -13.18 -11.55 -1.94
N ASP A 658 -12.26 -12.25 -1.28
CA ASP A 658 -12.20 -13.72 -1.26
C ASP A 658 -11.97 -14.17 0.19
N HIS A 659 -13.06 -14.54 0.86
CA HIS A 659 -13.07 -14.84 2.28
C HIS A 659 -14.03 -15.98 2.61
N THR A 660 -13.62 -16.87 3.50
CA THR A 660 -14.50 -17.89 4.09
C THR A 660 -14.77 -17.56 5.55
N PHE A 661 -16.03 -17.24 5.86
CA PHE A 661 -16.52 -17.16 7.22
C PHE A 661 -16.63 -18.59 7.77
N LEU A 662 -15.82 -18.92 8.78
CA LEU A 662 -15.74 -20.28 9.31
C LEU A 662 -16.97 -20.63 10.16
N LYS A 663 -17.28 -21.93 10.25
CA LYS A 663 -18.22 -22.46 11.24
C LYS A 663 -17.87 -21.94 12.64
N GLY A 664 -18.89 -21.49 13.38
CA GLY A 664 -18.74 -20.89 14.70
C GLY A 664 -18.61 -19.37 14.68
N HIS A 665 -18.25 -18.77 13.54
CA HIS A 665 -18.25 -17.32 13.36
C HIS A 665 -19.66 -16.78 13.11
N LYS A 666 -19.79 -15.46 12.97
CA LYS A 666 -21.00 -14.79 12.45
C LYS A 666 -20.62 -13.84 11.34
N MET A 667 -21.51 -13.67 10.37
CA MET A 667 -21.46 -12.54 9.45
C MET A 667 -22.13 -11.35 10.13
N MET A 668 -21.53 -10.17 10.03
CA MET A 668 -22.10 -8.91 10.50
C MET A 668 -22.06 -7.86 9.38
N VAL A 669 -23.12 -7.07 9.27
CA VAL A 669 -23.16 -5.87 8.42
C VAL A 669 -23.34 -4.66 9.32
N GLU A 670 -22.39 -3.74 9.28
CA GLU A 670 -22.48 -2.44 9.96
C GLU A 670 -22.83 -1.35 8.94
N VAL A 671 -23.76 -0.47 9.30
CA VAL A 671 -24.13 0.72 8.51
C VAL A 671 -24.01 1.96 9.38
N GLN A 672 -23.24 2.94 8.91
CA GLN A 672 -23.04 4.23 9.60
C GLN A 672 -22.98 5.39 8.61
N SER A 673 -22.94 6.64 9.12
CA SER A 673 -22.98 7.85 8.27
C SER A 673 -21.84 8.84 8.50
N SER A 674 -20.75 8.38 9.09
CA SER A 674 -19.48 9.10 9.17
C SER A 674 -18.35 8.12 9.40
N TRP A 675 -17.13 8.45 8.98
CA TRP A 675 -15.96 7.62 9.20
C TRP A 675 -14.71 8.47 9.33
N PHE A 676 -14.60 9.13 10.48
CA PHE A 676 -13.83 10.36 10.64
C PHE A 676 -12.53 10.14 11.44
N PRO A 677 -11.45 10.91 11.21
CA PRO A 677 -11.23 11.87 10.12
C PRO A 677 -10.66 11.23 8.86
N LEU A 678 -10.83 9.91 8.65
CA LEU A 678 -10.45 9.29 7.37
C LEU A 678 -11.18 10.00 6.22
N TYR A 679 -12.50 10.10 6.32
CA TYR A 679 -13.31 10.89 5.40
C TYR A 679 -13.81 12.18 6.06
N ASP A 680 -13.91 13.25 5.25
CA ASP A 680 -14.51 14.50 5.68
C ASP A 680 -15.98 14.31 6.06
N ARG A 681 -16.46 15.09 7.04
CA ARG A 681 -17.85 14.99 7.48
C ARG A 681 -18.81 15.50 6.41
N ASN A 682 -19.79 14.71 6.03
CA ASN A 682 -20.98 15.22 5.37
C ASN A 682 -21.75 16.15 6.32
N PRO A 683 -22.10 17.39 5.92
CA PRO A 683 -22.90 18.29 6.75
C PRO A 683 -24.34 17.79 7.03
N GLN A 684 -24.80 16.80 6.25
CA GLN A 684 -26.17 16.27 6.19
C GLN A 684 -27.22 17.27 5.69
N THR A 685 -26.74 18.43 5.25
CA THR A 685 -27.48 19.47 4.56
C THR A 685 -26.79 19.71 3.23
N PHE A 686 -27.54 19.71 2.14
CA PHE A 686 -26.97 19.96 0.82
C PHE A 686 -26.40 21.39 0.75
N VAL A 687 -25.11 21.48 0.48
CA VAL A 687 -24.37 22.72 0.23
C VAL A 687 -23.64 22.62 -1.10
N PRO A 688 -23.41 23.71 -1.85
CA PRO A 688 -22.76 23.63 -3.15
C PRO A 688 -21.40 22.91 -3.12
N ASN A 689 -20.62 23.10 -2.05
CA ASN A 689 -19.32 22.47 -1.87
C ASN A 689 -19.09 22.13 -0.38
N ILE A 690 -18.84 20.86 -0.06
CA ILE A 690 -18.61 20.39 1.32
C ILE A 690 -17.26 20.90 1.85
N MET A 691 -16.25 21.02 0.98
CA MET A 691 -14.90 21.48 1.34
C MET A 691 -14.89 22.88 1.98
N THR A 692 -15.93 23.68 1.71
CA THR A 692 -16.12 25.04 2.23
C THR A 692 -17.43 25.19 3.01
N ALA A 693 -18.02 24.09 3.50
CA ALA A 693 -19.31 24.13 4.17
C ALA A 693 -19.24 24.98 5.47
N PRO A 694 -20.13 25.96 5.68
CA PRO A 694 -20.12 26.73 6.92
C PRO A 694 -20.51 25.83 8.10
N SER A 695 -20.03 26.15 9.31
CA SER A 695 -20.35 25.38 10.52
C SER A 695 -21.85 25.21 10.77
N SER A 696 -22.68 26.18 10.35
CA SER A 696 -24.14 26.12 10.47
C SER A 696 -24.83 25.10 9.53
N ALA A 697 -24.12 24.58 8.53
CA ALA A 697 -24.64 23.54 7.63
C ALA A 697 -24.59 22.14 8.26
N TYR A 698 -23.72 21.93 9.25
CA TYR A 698 -23.54 20.65 9.93
C TYR A 698 -24.67 20.45 10.93
N GLN A 699 -25.64 19.61 10.57
CA GLN A 699 -26.84 19.39 11.35
C GLN A 699 -27.01 17.91 11.62
N LYS A 700 -27.37 17.56 12.85
CA LYS A 700 -27.78 16.20 13.21
C LYS A 700 -29.04 15.81 12.46
N GLN A 701 -29.06 14.60 11.89
CA GLN A 701 -30.17 14.06 11.12
C GLN A 701 -30.41 12.60 11.52
N THR A 702 -31.66 12.16 11.36
CA THR A 702 -32.02 10.76 11.55
C THR A 702 -31.91 10.04 10.22
N VAL A 703 -31.12 8.97 10.20
CA VAL A 703 -31.00 8.05 9.07
C VAL A 703 -31.83 6.80 9.38
N THR A 704 -32.55 6.30 8.38
CA THR A 704 -33.37 5.08 8.50
C THR A 704 -33.00 4.13 7.37
N ILE A 705 -32.63 2.91 7.72
CA ILE A 705 -32.38 1.81 6.79
C ILE A 705 -33.64 0.96 6.71
N TYR A 706 -34.05 0.54 5.52
CA TYR A 706 -35.27 -0.25 5.30
C TYR A 706 -34.92 -1.71 4.97
N GLY A 707 -35.72 -2.65 5.46
CA GLY A 707 -35.47 -4.09 5.33
C GLY A 707 -36.76 -4.86 5.13
N SER A 708 -37.52 -4.46 4.12
CA SER A 708 -38.87 -4.97 3.84
C SER A 708 -38.95 -5.55 2.42
N GLY A 709 -40.01 -6.29 2.10
CA GLY A 709 -40.17 -6.84 0.75
C GLY A 709 -40.28 -5.76 -0.36
N GLU A 710 -40.73 -4.55 -0.03
CA GLU A 710 -40.75 -3.40 -0.97
C GLU A 710 -39.38 -2.70 -1.05
N TYR A 711 -38.67 -2.63 0.07
CA TYR A 711 -37.36 -1.98 0.21
C TYR A 711 -36.35 -2.93 0.86
N PRO A 712 -35.83 -3.92 0.12
CA PRO A 712 -35.05 -5.00 0.69
C PRO A 712 -33.56 -4.63 0.71
N SER A 713 -33.08 -3.87 1.70
CA SER A 713 -31.63 -3.61 1.79
C SER A 713 -30.85 -4.91 1.96
N HIS A 714 -29.77 -5.08 1.19
CA HIS A 714 -28.97 -6.30 1.20
C HIS A 714 -27.55 -6.07 0.67
N LEU A 715 -26.69 -7.04 0.96
CA LEU A 715 -25.45 -7.24 0.20
C LEU A 715 -25.67 -8.30 -0.88
N GLU A 716 -25.09 -8.08 -2.05
CA GLU A 716 -24.97 -9.06 -3.13
C GLU A 716 -23.52 -9.49 -3.30
N PHE A 717 -23.29 -10.78 -3.54
CA PHE A 717 -21.96 -11.36 -3.76
C PHE A 717 -22.07 -12.74 -4.41
N SER A 718 -20.95 -13.34 -4.79
CA SER A 718 -20.92 -14.72 -5.28
C SER A 718 -20.49 -15.70 -4.19
N VAL A 719 -21.07 -16.90 -4.25
CA VAL A 719 -20.71 -18.05 -3.39
C VAL A 719 -20.41 -19.27 -4.27
N PRO A 720 -19.54 -20.21 -3.83
CA PRO A 720 -19.33 -21.47 -4.53
C PRO A 720 -20.63 -22.25 -4.76
N ASP A 721 -20.70 -22.98 -5.87
CA ASP A 721 -21.79 -23.93 -6.13
C ASP A 721 -21.81 -25.03 -5.07
N GLY A 722 -22.89 -25.10 -4.29
CA GLY A 722 -23.06 -26.07 -3.21
C GLY A 722 -22.99 -25.50 -1.79
N ASP A 723 -22.53 -24.25 -1.64
CA ASP A 723 -22.57 -23.50 -0.38
C ASP A 723 -23.98 -23.02 0.00
#